data_AF-A0A3M9Y331-F1
#
_entry.id   AF-A0A3M9Y331-F1
#
_cell.length_a   1.000
_cell.length_b   1.000
_cell.length_c   1.000
_cell.angle_alpha   90.00
_cell.angle_beta   90.00
_cell.angle_gamma   90.00
#
_symmetry.space_group_name_H-M   'P 1'
#
loop_
_entity.id
_entity.type
_entity.pdbx_description
1 polymer ?
#
loop_
_entity_poly.entity_id
_entity_poly.type
_entity_poly.pdbx_seq_one_letter_code
_entity_poly.pdbx_strand_id
1 'polypeptide(L)'
;MATTGGAQSAPTRAPYIPQDVQSVAHMLNGLDEARKNKRKGQAMCKRSTFAVKGSSITVDSWKMQEQDYKKRDLPTYARGLFTTRNARNEPEIAVRGYDKFFNVGEVHETKWDNILQRTQGPYELTLKENGCIIFVSGLEDGTLLVCSKHSTGEREDADLSHAIAGERSLEKQLARLGKSKQDLARELRARNATAVAELCDDSFEEHILAYGPEKAGLYLHGINLNLPEFATYPSTHVQSFADDWGFQKVGLIVMDDVNQVKSFLEESAETGAHDGRDVEGFVIRCRESHDPGVQPYRDWFFKFKFEEPYLMYRQWRECTKAMISGKPPKFRKHVQITEEYLLYARRRLATDKNLGQLYQANHGIIALRNDFLAFKNMKGSDAANLELIAPSTADINTEVTRDVILVPIATIGCGKTTIAVALTHLFGWGHIQNDNITGKGRPPRFTKAVLDLLQERPVVIADRNNAQKHERKQILTDVKIQHKDARLVALYFKHDASNIDEVRRVTQERVLARGDNHQTIHAASDQNKFLGVMEGFVDRFEPLVPFSRPDDGFDAVVNLDPTAESRQNLETAVNELHRLYPNLFELPSAERLDEAMKAAFDEYQPGLKHTIPDRGGRQNKAGQQAQQSKKAKKKPLEYMSVAVPGSQVRSILDKAFDNVAIETSRFYKQLSQTRRIQPKFHVTLMHRASSKEHPELWEHYSKVVAEAEAANIITAGATGATAAPTLGVCGVELERVVFNDRVMAIVVRLNGQDQAWQCVNPIAHITIGTREDSIKPKESNELLARWLNEGVGEATGIREVVFDNKQTLEGVVQGVMSR
;
A
#
# COMPACT_ATOMS: atom_id res chain seq x y z
N MET A 1 45.24 -29.74 13.93
CA MET A 1 45.01 -31.10 13.37
C MET A 1 44.49 -30.91 11.96
N ALA A 2 45.09 -31.63 11.01
CA ALA A 2 44.77 -31.55 9.59
C ALA A 2 43.33 -32.00 9.33
N THR A 3 42.53 -31.17 8.67
CA THR A 3 41.24 -31.57 8.10
C THR A 3 41.41 -31.78 6.60
N THR A 4 41.19 -33.02 6.22
CA THR A 4 41.26 -33.62 4.90
C THR A 4 40.27 -32.97 3.92
N GLY A 5 40.76 -32.67 2.72
CA GLY A 5 39.99 -32.07 1.63
C GLY A 5 38.82 -32.95 1.18
N GLY A 6 37.63 -32.35 1.18
CA GLY A 6 36.47 -32.85 0.45
C GLY A 6 36.67 -32.62 -1.05
N ALA A 7 36.34 -33.64 -1.84
CA ALA A 7 36.49 -33.66 -3.28
C ALA A 7 35.81 -32.45 -3.95
N GLN A 8 36.60 -31.60 -4.62
CA GLN A 8 36.08 -30.64 -5.58
C GLN A 8 35.44 -31.42 -6.74
N SER A 9 34.12 -31.36 -6.85
CA SER A 9 33.44 -31.72 -8.09
C SER A 9 33.97 -30.82 -9.21
N ALA A 10 34.32 -31.42 -10.35
CA ALA A 10 34.77 -30.68 -11.53
C ALA A 10 33.76 -29.56 -11.89
N PRO A 11 34.20 -28.36 -12.31
CA PRO A 11 33.28 -27.27 -12.61
C PRO A 11 32.32 -27.69 -13.72
N THR A 12 31.04 -27.78 -13.38
CA THR A 12 29.94 -27.96 -14.32
C THR A 12 29.98 -26.85 -15.36
N ARG A 13 29.70 -27.13 -16.63
CA ARG A 13 29.73 -26.10 -17.70
C ARG A 13 28.77 -24.95 -17.34
N ALA A 14 29.23 -23.70 -17.50
CA ALA A 14 28.40 -22.52 -17.29
C ALA A 14 27.07 -22.62 -18.07
N PRO A 15 25.92 -22.26 -17.47
CA PRO A 15 24.63 -22.41 -18.12
C PRO A 15 24.53 -21.49 -19.34
N TYR A 16 23.94 -22.01 -20.41
CA TYR A 16 23.66 -21.28 -21.65
C TYR A 16 22.35 -21.78 -22.24
N ILE A 17 21.46 -20.84 -22.54
CA ILE A 17 20.20 -21.08 -23.25
C ILE A 17 20.03 -19.90 -24.22
N PRO A 18 19.85 -20.13 -25.52
CA PRO A 18 19.57 -19.06 -26.47
C PRO A 18 18.18 -18.46 -26.22
N GLN A 19 17.97 -17.20 -26.59
CA GLN A 19 16.64 -16.60 -26.51
C GLN A 19 15.71 -17.21 -27.54
N ASP A 20 14.50 -17.58 -27.12
CA ASP A 20 13.41 -17.91 -28.02
C ASP A 20 12.57 -16.66 -28.32
N VAL A 21 12.53 -16.27 -29.60
CA VAL A 21 11.88 -15.03 -30.04
C VAL A 21 10.38 -15.01 -29.69
N GLN A 22 9.70 -16.17 -29.76
CA GLN A 22 8.27 -16.26 -29.45
C GLN A 22 8.01 -16.05 -27.96
N SER A 23 8.83 -16.65 -27.09
CA SER A 23 8.74 -16.49 -25.64
C SER A 23 9.02 -15.05 -25.20
N VAL A 24 10.03 -14.40 -25.79
CA VAL A 24 10.32 -12.97 -25.54
C VAL A 24 9.15 -12.10 -26.01
N ALA A 25 8.59 -12.35 -27.19
CA ALA A 25 7.43 -11.62 -27.69
C ALA A 25 6.19 -11.81 -26.78
N HIS A 26 5.97 -13.02 -26.27
CA HIS A 26 4.87 -13.30 -25.34
C HIS A 26 5.00 -12.52 -24.03
N MET A 27 6.19 -12.53 -23.41
CA MET A 27 6.48 -11.72 -22.22
C MET A 27 6.23 -10.22 -22.48
N LEU A 28 6.71 -9.70 -23.63
CA LEU A 28 6.52 -8.30 -24.01
C LEU A 28 5.05 -7.93 -24.20
N ASN A 29 4.25 -8.81 -24.82
CA ASN A 29 2.81 -8.60 -24.95
C ASN A 29 2.15 -8.47 -23.57
N GLY A 30 2.50 -9.35 -22.62
CA GLY A 30 2.01 -9.26 -21.24
C GLY A 30 2.41 -7.95 -20.54
N LEU A 31 3.64 -7.48 -20.75
CA LEU A 31 4.11 -6.21 -20.18
C LEU A 31 3.41 -5.00 -20.83
N ASP A 32 3.15 -5.02 -22.14
CA ASP A 32 2.40 -3.99 -22.84
C ASP A 32 0.93 -3.97 -22.41
N GLU A 33 0.32 -5.13 -22.15
CA GLU A 33 -1.02 -5.22 -21.55
C GLU A 33 -1.04 -4.63 -20.14
N ALA A 34 -0.05 -4.95 -19.30
CA ALA A 34 0.10 -4.37 -17.96
C ALA A 34 0.33 -2.85 -18.00
N ARG A 35 0.92 -2.31 -19.09
CA ARG A 35 1.07 -0.86 -19.31
C ARG A 35 -0.25 -0.18 -19.69
N LYS A 36 -1.06 -0.83 -20.53
CA LYS A 36 -2.33 -0.28 -21.03
C LYS A 36 -3.46 -0.39 -20.00
N ASN A 37 -3.37 -1.34 -19.07
CA ASN A 37 -4.43 -1.62 -18.11
C ASN A 37 -4.57 -0.55 -17.02
N LYS A 38 -5.82 -0.09 -16.84
CA LYS A 38 -6.22 0.88 -15.79
C LYS A 38 -7.17 0.26 -14.75
N ARG A 39 -7.34 -1.07 -14.76
CA ARG A 39 -8.25 -1.79 -13.84
C ARG A 39 -7.64 -1.92 -12.44
N LYS A 40 -8.44 -1.68 -11.41
CA LYS A 40 -8.02 -1.76 -10.01
C LYS A 40 -7.64 -3.20 -9.65
N GLY A 41 -6.44 -3.42 -9.13
CA GLY A 41 -5.95 -4.73 -8.67
C GLY A 41 -5.00 -5.47 -9.62
N GLN A 42 -4.89 -5.08 -10.89
CA GLN A 42 -3.95 -5.69 -11.84
C GLN A 42 -2.55 -5.08 -11.74
N ALA A 43 -1.53 -5.81 -12.20
CA ALA A 43 -0.14 -5.33 -12.19
C ALA A 43 0.04 -4.15 -13.15
N MET A 44 0.84 -3.17 -12.73
CA MET A 44 1.14 -1.98 -13.52
C MET A 44 2.61 -1.94 -13.93
N CYS A 45 2.86 -1.72 -15.22
CA CYS A 45 4.21 -1.59 -15.76
C CYS A 45 4.41 -0.24 -16.46
N LYS A 46 5.58 0.39 -16.27
CA LYS A 46 6.02 1.58 -17.01
C LYS A 46 7.13 1.19 -17.97
N ARG A 47 7.05 1.68 -19.21
CA ARG A 47 8.10 1.59 -20.22
C ARG A 47 8.84 2.93 -20.35
N SER A 48 10.15 2.90 -20.52
CA SER A 48 10.96 4.10 -20.82
C SER A 48 12.05 3.72 -21.82
N THR A 49 12.08 4.40 -22.96
CA THR A 49 12.99 4.12 -24.06
C THR A 49 14.24 4.98 -23.93
N PHE A 50 15.42 4.39 -24.13
CA PHE A 50 16.72 5.04 -24.05
C PHE A 50 17.50 4.81 -25.34
N ALA A 51 18.14 5.85 -25.85
CA ALA A 51 19.15 5.72 -26.90
C ALA A 51 20.46 5.22 -26.27
N VAL A 52 21.15 4.30 -26.95
CA VAL A 52 22.45 3.79 -26.49
C VAL A 52 23.55 4.63 -27.14
N LYS A 53 24.38 5.30 -26.32
CA LYS A 53 25.45 6.15 -26.82
C LYS A 53 26.46 5.31 -27.61
N GLY A 54 26.77 5.75 -28.84
CA GLY A 54 27.69 5.03 -29.73
C GLY A 54 27.05 3.88 -30.51
N SER A 55 25.74 3.72 -30.46
CA SER A 55 24.98 2.70 -31.20
C SER A 55 23.72 3.30 -31.84
N SER A 56 23.23 2.70 -32.92
CA SER A 56 21.89 2.99 -33.47
C SER A 56 20.77 2.25 -32.74
N ILE A 57 21.13 1.33 -31.83
CA ILE A 57 20.20 0.52 -31.05
C ILE A 57 19.57 1.38 -29.94
N THR A 58 18.28 1.14 -29.70
CA THR A 58 17.55 1.70 -28.56
C THR A 58 17.13 0.58 -27.63
N VAL A 59 16.99 0.87 -26.34
CA VAL A 59 16.55 -0.08 -25.33
C VAL A 59 15.33 0.44 -24.56
N ASP A 60 14.36 -0.43 -24.35
CA ASP A 60 13.17 -0.18 -23.53
C ASP A 60 13.38 -0.75 -22.12
N SER A 61 13.45 0.11 -21.11
CA SER A 61 13.42 -0.31 -19.70
C SER A 61 11.98 -0.53 -19.24
N TRP A 62 11.75 -1.66 -18.57
CA TRP A 62 10.46 -2.02 -18.01
C TRP A 62 10.51 -1.98 -16.48
N LYS A 63 9.61 -1.21 -15.88
CA LYS A 63 9.53 -1.02 -14.43
C LYS A 63 8.13 -1.34 -13.93
N MET A 64 8.01 -2.43 -13.17
CA MET A 64 6.81 -2.76 -12.41
C MET A 64 6.80 -2.05 -11.05
N GLN A 65 5.62 -1.91 -10.44
CA GLN A 65 5.53 -1.39 -9.07
C GLN A 65 6.01 -2.42 -8.05
N GLU A 66 6.69 -1.97 -6.99
CA GLU A 66 7.35 -2.88 -6.03
C GLU A 66 6.36 -3.84 -5.35
N GLN A 67 5.12 -3.43 -5.09
CA GLN A 67 4.10 -4.31 -4.53
C GLN A 67 3.53 -5.33 -5.53
N ASP A 68 3.65 -5.09 -6.84
CA ASP A 68 3.07 -5.98 -7.85
C ASP A 68 3.83 -7.30 -7.95
N TYR A 69 5.12 -7.32 -7.63
CA TYR A 69 5.94 -8.54 -7.55
C TYR A 69 5.44 -9.56 -6.51
N LYS A 70 4.51 -9.19 -5.62
CA LYS A 70 3.85 -10.11 -4.69
C LYS A 70 2.63 -10.83 -5.29
N LYS A 71 2.24 -10.47 -6.52
CA LYS A 71 1.15 -11.11 -7.26
C LYS A 71 1.69 -12.33 -8.00
N ARG A 72 0.79 -13.29 -8.24
CA ARG A 72 1.08 -14.47 -9.05
C ARG A 72 0.91 -14.18 -10.54
N ASP A 73 1.47 -15.06 -11.37
CA ASP A 73 1.30 -15.10 -12.83
C ASP A 73 1.67 -13.80 -13.56
N LEU A 74 2.75 -13.14 -13.12
CA LEU A 74 3.32 -12.01 -13.85
C LEU A 74 3.99 -12.49 -15.14
N PRO A 75 4.00 -11.67 -16.22
CA PRO A 75 4.73 -11.99 -17.45
C PRO A 75 6.22 -12.28 -17.22
N THR A 76 6.80 -11.64 -16.19
CA THR A 76 8.13 -11.90 -15.67
C THR A 76 8.26 -11.27 -14.28
N TYR A 77 9.12 -11.83 -13.43
CA TYR A 77 9.44 -11.29 -12.11
C TYR A 77 10.77 -10.52 -12.09
N ALA A 78 11.37 -10.28 -13.27
CA ALA A 78 12.63 -9.56 -13.40
C ALA A 78 12.54 -8.13 -12.83
N ARG A 79 13.54 -7.75 -12.03
CA ARG A 79 13.72 -6.40 -11.47
C ARG A 79 14.97 -5.77 -12.08
N GLY A 80 14.74 -4.99 -13.14
CA GLY A 80 15.78 -4.45 -13.99
C GLY A 80 15.80 -5.17 -15.33
N LEU A 81 14.79 -4.90 -16.15
CA LEU A 81 14.59 -5.54 -17.44
C LEU A 81 14.71 -4.50 -18.55
N PHE A 82 15.54 -4.78 -19.54
CA PHE A 82 15.67 -3.96 -20.75
C PHE A 82 15.54 -4.84 -21.97
N THR A 83 14.72 -4.41 -22.93
CA THR A 83 14.52 -5.12 -24.19
C THR A 83 14.89 -4.24 -25.37
N THR A 84 15.26 -4.86 -26.49
CA THR A 84 15.62 -4.17 -27.73
C THR A 84 15.07 -4.93 -28.93
N ARG A 85 15.43 -4.48 -30.13
CA ARG A 85 15.21 -5.20 -31.38
C ARG A 85 16.54 -5.44 -32.06
N ASN A 86 16.74 -6.67 -32.52
CA ASN A 86 17.92 -7.05 -33.28
C ASN A 86 17.87 -6.50 -34.72
N ALA A 87 18.91 -6.74 -35.52
CA ALA A 87 19.00 -6.32 -36.92
C ALA A 87 17.89 -6.88 -37.81
N ARG A 88 17.25 -7.98 -37.41
CA ARG A 88 16.08 -8.59 -38.07
C ARG A 88 14.74 -8.03 -37.57
N ASN A 89 14.78 -7.00 -36.73
CA ASN A 89 13.64 -6.39 -36.07
C ASN A 89 12.89 -7.34 -35.11
N GLU A 90 13.52 -8.43 -34.68
CA GLU A 90 12.97 -9.38 -33.71
C GLU A 90 13.23 -8.88 -32.27
N PRO A 91 12.28 -9.08 -31.34
CA PRO A 91 12.46 -8.67 -29.96
C PRO A 91 13.53 -9.49 -29.25
N GLU A 92 14.34 -8.81 -28.43
CA GLU A 92 15.41 -9.41 -27.65
C GLU A 92 15.46 -8.81 -26.24
N ILE A 93 15.81 -9.62 -25.24
CA ILE A 93 16.17 -9.15 -23.89
C ILE A 93 17.63 -8.72 -23.91
N ALA A 94 17.87 -7.42 -23.77
CA ALA A 94 19.21 -6.85 -23.70
C ALA A 94 19.80 -6.95 -22.29
N VAL A 95 18.98 -6.76 -21.25
CA VAL A 95 19.39 -6.83 -19.84
C VAL A 95 18.33 -7.53 -19.01
N ARG A 96 18.76 -8.45 -18.15
CA ARG A 96 17.91 -9.22 -17.23
C ARG A 96 18.50 -9.24 -15.82
N GLY A 97 18.04 -8.33 -14.96
CA GLY A 97 18.33 -8.34 -13.52
C GLY A 97 17.65 -9.53 -12.82
N TYR A 98 17.92 -9.78 -11.55
CA TYR A 98 17.29 -10.89 -10.81
C TYR A 98 15.77 -10.79 -10.74
N ASP A 99 15.13 -11.89 -10.40
CA ASP A 99 13.76 -11.80 -9.90
C ASP A 99 13.70 -10.97 -8.63
N LYS A 100 12.57 -10.31 -8.39
CA LYS A 100 12.36 -9.61 -7.12
C LYS A 100 12.32 -10.64 -5.99
N PHE A 101 13.33 -10.61 -5.13
CA PHE A 101 13.36 -11.40 -3.90
C PHE A 101 13.06 -10.57 -2.64
N PHE A 102 12.52 -11.24 -1.64
CA PHE A 102 11.94 -10.64 -0.44
C PHE A 102 12.71 -11.06 0.82
N ASN A 103 12.57 -10.26 1.89
CA ASN A 103 13.18 -10.61 3.17
C ASN A 103 12.47 -11.83 3.78
N VAL A 104 13.14 -12.59 4.63
CA VAL A 104 12.49 -13.58 5.50
C VAL A 104 11.30 -12.94 6.22
N GLY A 105 10.15 -13.61 6.20
CA GLY A 105 8.89 -13.17 6.79
C GLY A 105 8.09 -12.11 6.01
N GLU A 106 8.61 -11.55 4.91
CA GLU A 106 7.97 -10.45 4.17
C GLU A 106 6.81 -10.90 3.26
N VAL A 107 6.89 -12.11 2.71
CA VAL A 107 5.84 -12.73 1.88
C VAL A 107 5.60 -14.17 2.34
N HIS A 108 4.56 -14.82 1.83
CA HIS A 108 4.23 -16.19 2.24
C HIS A 108 5.40 -17.13 1.98
N GLU A 109 6.00 -17.05 0.80
CA GLU A 109 7.07 -17.92 0.32
C GLU A 109 8.35 -17.80 1.17
N THR A 110 8.63 -16.62 1.76
CA THR A 110 9.83 -16.38 2.58
C THR A 110 9.61 -16.60 4.08
N LYS A 111 8.51 -17.24 4.49
CA LYS A 111 8.36 -17.74 5.87
C LYS A 111 9.25 -18.96 6.07
N TRP A 112 9.88 -19.10 7.24
CA TRP A 112 10.79 -20.21 7.52
C TRP A 112 10.16 -21.58 7.24
N ASP A 113 8.92 -21.83 7.67
CA ASP A 113 8.24 -23.11 7.41
C ASP A 113 8.15 -23.44 5.92
N ASN A 114 7.91 -22.43 5.08
CA ASN A 114 7.85 -22.61 3.63
C ASN A 114 9.24 -22.76 3.02
N ILE A 115 10.23 -22.00 3.49
CA ILE A 115 11.62 -22.16 3.04
C ILE A 115 12.11 -23.58 3.32
N LEU A 116 11.85 -24.09 4.53
CA LEU A 116 12.23 -25.45 4.96
C LEU A 116 11.57 -26.54 4.10
N GLN A 117 10.31 -26.35 3.69
CA GLN A 117 9.54 -27.38 2.96
C GLN A 117 9.71 -27.32 1.45
N ARG A 118 9.96 -26.13 0.88
CA ARG A 118 9.85 -25.88 -0.57
C ARG A 118 11.17 -25.60 -1.26
N THR A 119 12.25 -25.42 -0.51
CA THR A 119 13.56 -25.11 -1.10
C THR A 119 14.50 -26.30 -1.07
N GLN A 120 15.49 -26.27 -1.95
CA GLN A 120 16.54 -27.27 -2.04
C GLN A 120 17.90 -26.59 -2.19
N GLY A 121 18.88 -27.09 -1.44
CA GLY A 121 20.27 -26.68 -1.51
C GLY A 121 21.03 -27.25 -2.73
N PRO A 122 22.35 -27.01 -2.82
CA PRO A 122 23.13 -26.24 -1.85
C PRO A 122 22.67 -24.78 -1.77
N TYR A 123 22.68 -24.22 -0.57
CA TYR A 123 22.33 -22.84 -0.28
C TYR A 123 23.58 -21.97 -0.38
N GLU A 124 23.62 -21.06 -1.35
CA GLU A 124 24.72 -20.10 -1.51
C GLU A 124 24.37 -18.79 -0.78
N LEU A 125 25.04 -18.54 0.34
CA LEU A 125 24.93 -17.31 1.11
C LEU A 125 25.98 -16.33 0.57
N THR A 126 25.50 -15.31 -0.12
CA THR A 126 26.34 -14.24 -0.66
C THR A 126 26.20 -12.97 0.16
N LEU A 127 27.32 -12.33 0.49
CA LEU A 127 27.31 -11.06 1.22
C LEU A 127 26.47 -10.03 0.48
N LYS A 128 25.56 -9.37 1.20
CA LYS A 128 24.75 -8.32 0.63
C LYS A 128 25.51 -6.99 0.72
N GLU A 129 26.35 -6.74 -0.27
CA GLU A 129 27.03 -5.45 -0.44
C GLU A 129 25.99 -4.29 -0.51
N ASN A 130 26.47 -3.08 -0.24
CA ASN A 130 25.62 -1.93 0.08
C ASN A 130 25.99 -0.73 -0.80
N GLY A 131 25.54 -0.77 -2.06
CA GLY A 131 25.79 0.29 -3.03
C GLY A 131 24.60 0.46 -3.97
N CYS A 132 24.90 0.61 -5.25
CA CYS A 132 23.88 0.65 -6.30
C CYS A 132 24.09 -0.41 -7.37
N ILE A 133 22.99 -1.05 -7.78
CA ILE A 133 23.04 -2.14 -8.76
C ILE A 133 23.35 -1.62 -10.17
N ILE A 134 24.32 -2.27 -10.81
CA ILE A 134 24.76 -2.05 -12.19
C ILE A 134 24.58 -3.36 -12.97
N PHE A 135 23.94 -3.25 -14.13
CA PHE A 135 23.81 -4.32 -15.10
C PHE A 135 24.73 -4.04 -16.28
N VAL A 136 25.40 -5.08 -16.76
CA VAL A 136 26.29 -5.02 -17.91
C VAL A 136 25.94 -6.14 -18.88
N SER A 137 25.75 -5.81 -20.15
CA SER A 137 25.51 -6.80 -21.21
C SER A 137 26.10 -6.33 -22.54
N GLY A 138 26.19 -7.23 -23.53
CA GLY A 138 26.61 -6.91 -24.88
C GLY A 138 25.44 -6.89 -25.85
N LEU A 139 25.38 -5.86 -26.70
CA LEU A 139 24.41 -5.75 -27.81
C LEU A 139 24.94 -6.47 -29.06
N GLU A 140 24.05 -6.68 -30.04
CA GLU A 140 24.37 -7.37 -31.30
C GLU A 140 25.47 -6.66 -32.10
N ASP A 141 25.52 -5.33 -32.07
CA ASP A 141 26.53 -4.53 -32.78
C ASP A 141 27.90 -4.48 -32.06
N GLY A 142 28.05 -5.21 -30.95
CA GLY A 142 29.27 -5.23 -30.13
C GLY A 142 29.35 -4.09 -29.11
N THR A 143 28.32 -3.25 -28.98
CA THR A 143 28.25 -2.21 -27.96
C THR A 143 28.08 -2.82 -26.57
N LEU A 144 28.87 -2.35 -25.60
CA LEU A 144 28.69 -2.69 -24.19
C LEU A 144 27.58 -1.81 -23.61
N LEU A 145 26.50 -2.42 -23.15
CA LEU A 145 25.41 -1.72 -22.48
C LEU A 145 25.62 -1.77 -20.97
N VAL A 146 25.68 -0.58 -20.34
CA VAL A 146 25.73 -0.43 -18.89
C VAL A 146 24.47 0.28 -18.41
N CYS A 147 23.74 -0.36 -17.50
CA CYS A 147 22.50 0.16 -16.95
C CYS A 147 22.58 0.24 -15.43
N SER A 148 21.98 1.27 -14.84
CA SER A 148 21.50 1.17 -13.46
C SER A 148 20.18 0.41 -13.43
N LYS A 149 19.56 0.29 -12.26
CA LYS A 149 18.33 -0.48 -12.06
C LYS A 149 17.23 -0.29 -13.14
N HIS A 150 17.00 0.94 -13.61
CA HIS A 150 15.91 1.27 -14.54
C HIS A 150 16.29 2.35 -15.57
N SER A 151 17.59 2.57 -15.81
CA SER A 151 18.07 3.62 -16.69
C SER A 151 19.44 3.28 -17.24
N THR A 152 19.77 3.87 -18.38
CA THR A 152 21.11 3.86 -18.96
C THR A 152 21.45 5.26 -19.47
N GLY A 153 22.72 5.52 -19.75
CA GLY A 153 23.21 6.79 -20.31
C GLY A 153 23.22 7.96 -19.33
N GLU A 154 23.49 9.14 -19.89
CA GLU A 154 23.45 10.42 -19.20
C GLU A 154 22.00 10.80 -18.86
N ARG A 155 21.82 11.62 -17.83
CA ARG A 155 20.51 12.19 -17.50
C ARG A 155 20.61 13.70 -17.39
N GLU A 156 19.55 14.40 -17.81
CA GLU A 156 19.45 15.86 -17.66
C GLU A 156 19.26 16.31 -16.20
N ASP A 157 18.81 15.41 -15.32
CA ASP A 157 18.45 15.70 -13.92
C ASP A 157 19.54 15.38 -12.89
N ALA A 158 20.72 14.92 -13.31
CA ALA A 158 21.82 14.58 -12.41
C ALA A 158 23.19 14.81 -13.07
N ASP A 159 24.14 15.36 -12.30
CA ASP A 159 25.51 15.64 -12.77
C ASP A 159 26.25 14.37 -13.24
N LEU A 160 25.97 13.22 -12.60
CA LEU A 160 26.49 11.91 -12.99
C LEU A 160 25.45 10.82 -12.69
N SER A 161 25.01 10.10 -13.73
CA SER A 161 24.10 8.96 -13.53
C SER A 161 24.86 7.75 -12.99
N HIS A 162 24.19 6.91 -12.19
CA HIS A 162 24.77 5.66 -11.67
C HIS A 162 25.28 4.74 -12.80
N ALA A 163 24.60 4.73 -13.96
CA ALA A 163 25.02 3.93 -15.10
C ALA A 163 26.38 4.40 -15.65
N ILE A 164 26.57 5.72 -15.76
CA ILE A 164 27.84 6.31 -16.22
C ILE A 164 28.95 6.13 -15.17
N ALA A 165 28.63 6.26 -13.88
CA ALA A 165 29.59 5.97 -12.81
C ALA A 165 30.06 4.50 -12.86
N GLY A 166 29.12 3.56 -13.03
CA GLY A 166 29.41 2.15 -13.24
C GLY A 166 30.26 1.90 -14.49
N GLU A 167 29.90 2.53 -15.62
CA GLU A 167 30.66 2.41 -16.88
C GLU A 167 32.09 2.93 -16.73
N ARG A 168 32.30 4.09 -16.10
CA ARG A 168 33.64 4.64 -15.83
C ARG A 168 34.46 3.72 -14.93
N SER A 169 33.85 3.12 -13.92
CA SER A 169 34.52 2.14 -13.04
C SER A 169 34.94 0.89 -13.82
N LEU A 170 34.05 0.41 -14.70
CA LEU A 170 34.30 -0.73 -15.58
C LEU A 170 35.41 -0.45 -16.61
N GLU A 171 35.44 0.75 -17.21
CA GLU A 171 36.52 1.14 -18.12
C GLU A 171 37.88 1.12 -17.43
N LYS A 172 37.96 1.68 -16.20
CA LYS A 172 39.18 1.66 -15.39
C LYS A 172 39.62 0.23 -15.07
N GLN A 173 38.71 -0.68 -14.71
CA GLN A 173 39.09 -2.07 -14.39
C GLN A 173 39.54 -2.85 -15.64
N LEU A 174 38.86 -2.68 -16.77
CA LEU A 174 39.22 -3.36 -18.02
C LEU A 174 40.57 -2.88 -18.56
N ALA A 175 40.84 -1.57 -18.50
CA ALA A 175 42.11 -0.99 -18.90
C ALA A 175 43.30 -1.58 -18.10
N ARG A 176 43.13 -1.82 -16.79
CA ARG A 176 44.16 -2.47 -15.95
C ARG A 176 44.49 -3.90 -16.38
N LEU A 177 43.54 -4.59 -17.03
CA LEU A 177 43.71 -5.94 -17.56
C LEU A 177 44.11 -5.98 -19.03
N GLY A 178 44.28 -4.82 -19.69
CA GLY A 178 44.52 -4.76 -21.13
C GLY A 178 43.34 -5.26 -21.98
N LYS A 179 42.12 -5.26 -21.43
CA LYS A 179 40.88 -5.66 -22.13
C LYS A 179 40.06 -4.43 -22.53
N SER A 180 39.24 -4.56 -23.57
CA SER A 180 38.35 -3.47 -24.03
C SER A 180 36.89 -3.70 -23.63
N LYS A 181 36.06 -2.63 -23.69
CA LYS A 181 34.60 -2.74 -23.54
C LYS A 181 33.98 -3.70 -24.57
N GLN A 182 34.49 -3.68 -25.81
CA GLN A 182 34.00 -4.54 -26.89
C GLN A 182 34.27 -6.02 -26.61
N ASP A 183 35.38 -6.34 -25.95
CA ASP A 183 35.68 -7.73 -25.57
C ASP A 183 34.69 -8.25 -24.53
N LEU A 184 34.38 -7.45 -23.52
CA LEU A 184 33.38 -7.81 -22.51
C LEU A 184 31.98 -7.90 -23.11
N ALA A 185 31.63 -7.01 -24.04
CA ALA A 185 30.35 -7.05 -24.74
C ALA A 185 30.21 -8.36 -25.53
N ARG A 186 31.24 -8.71 -26.32
CA ARG A 186 31.28 -9.95 -27.10
C ARG A 186 31.15 -11.18 -26.20
N GLU A 187 31.83 -11.19 -25.06
CA GLU A 187 31.79 -12.30 -24.11
C GLU A 187 30.40 -12.47 -23.48
N LEU A 188 29.80 -11.40 -22.97
CA LEU A 188 28.47 -11.44 -22.36
C LEU A 188 27.39 -11.79 -23.40
N ARG A 189 27.53 -11.30 -24.63
CA ARG A 189 26.66 -11.64 -25.75
C ARG A 189 26.76 -13.13 -26.11
N ALA A 190 27.97 -13.68 -26.21
CA ALA A 190 28.21 -15.09 -26.50
C ALA A 190 27.59 -16.02 -25.45
N ARG A 191 27.47 -15.53 -24.20
CA ARG A 191 26.82 -16.24 -23.08
C ARG A 191 25.31 -16.01 -22.99
N ASN A 192 24.74 -15.14 -23.82
CA ASN A 192 23.37 -14.64 -23.67
C ASN A 192 23.09 -14.14 -22.24
N ALA A 193 23.99 -13.31 -21.69
CA ALA A 193 24.00 -13.02 -20.27
C ALA A 193 24.08 -11.53 -19.92
N THR A 194 23.57 -11.22 -18.73
CA THR A 194 23.74 -9.95 -18.02
C THR A 194 24.63 -10.20 -16.80
N ALA A 195 25.77 -9.52 -16.72
CA ALA A 195 26.53 -9.41 -15.49
C ALA A 195 25.84 -8.40 -14.55
N VAL A 196 25.73 -8.79 -13.28
CA VAL A 196 25.06 -8.01 -12.23
C VAL A 196 26.05 -7.72 -11.11
N ALA A 197 26.36 -6.43 -10.94
CA ALA A 197 27.31 -5.96 -9.96
C ALA A 197 26.69 -4.88 -9.06
N GLU A 198 27.26 -4.71 -7.87
CA GLU A 198 26.96 -3.61 -6.98
C GLU A 198 28.13 -2.62 -7.05
N LEU A 199 27.88 -1.39 -7.52
CA LEU A 199 28.85 -0.31 -7.45
C LEU A 199 28.88 0.23 -6.03
N CYS A 200 30.01 0.04 -5.36
CA CYS A 200 30.25 0.55 -4.01
C CYS A 200 31.47 1.46 -4.05
N ASP A 201 31.29 2.76 -3.83
CA ASP A 201 32.34 3.78 -3.91
C ASP A 201 31.90 5.05 -3.17
N ASP A 202 32.45 5.30 -1.98
CA ASP A 202 32.09 6.46 -1.15
C ASP A 202 32.45 7.80 -1.82
N SER A 203 33.39 7.81 -2.78
CA SER A 203 33.73 9.02 -3.55
C SER A 203 32.66 9.38 -4.58
N PHE A 204 31.83 8.42 -4.97
CA PHE A 204 30.68 8.63 -5.84
C PHE A 204 29.39 8.88 -5.04
N GLU A 205 29.04 7.96 -4.13
CA GLU A 205 27.84 8.07 -3.30
C GLU A 205 27.99 7.20 -2.04
N GLU A 206 27.93 7.81 -0.85
CA GLU A 206 27.91 7.04 0.40
C GLU A 206 26.52 6.43 0.66
N HIS A 207 26.50 5.15 1.01
CA HIS A 207 25.28 4.46 1.42
C HIS A 207 25.18 4.35 2.95
N ILE A 208 25.39 3.17 3.53
CA ILE A 208 25.36 2.90 4.97
C ILE A 208 26.68 2.26 5.41
N LEU A 209 27.20 1.30 4.65
CA LEU A 209 28.53 0.72 4.86
C LEU A 209 29.59 1.52 4.11
N ALA A 210 30.80 1.55 4.65
CA ALA A 210 31.92 2.31 4.07
C ALA A 210 32.64 1.50 2.99
N TYR A 211 32.90 2.15 1.86
CA TYR A 211 33.70 1.67 0.74
C TYR A 211 34.69 2.76 0.32
N GLY A 212 35.70 2.97 1.17
CA GLY A 212 36.82 3.85 0.85
C GLY A 212 37.63 3.38 -0.37
N PRO A 213 38.63 4.18 -0.82
CA PRO A 213 39.30 3.98 -2.10
C PRO A 213 39.85 2.57 -2.38
N GLU A 214 40.32 1.87 -1.35
CA GLU A 214 40.85 0.50 -1.48
C GLU A 214 39.76 -0.57 -1.70
N LYS A 215 38.53 -0.29 -1.24
CA LYS A 215 37.36 -1.17 -1.36
C LYS A 215 36.41 -0.72 -2.44
N ALA A 216 36.65 0.44 -3.06
CA ALA A 216 35.79 0.98 -4.10
C ALA A 216 35.84 0.12 -5.37
N GLY A 217 34.68 -0.13 -5.99
CA GLY A 217 34.61 -0.86 -7.25
C GLY A 217 33.26 -1.52 -7.53
N LEU A 218 33.25 -2.34 -8.58
CA LEU A 218 32.10 -3.14 -9.00
C LEU A 218 32.21 -4.54 -8.38
N TYR A 219 31.36 -4.84 -7.40
CA TYR A 219 31.27 -6.15 -6.78
C TYR A 219 30.34 -7.05 -7.58
N LEU A 220 30.91 -7.99 -8.34
CA LEU A 220 30.12 -8.89 -9.18
C LEU A 220 29.46 -9.95 -8.30
N HIS A 221 28.13 -9.91 -8.26
CA HIS A 221 27.35 -10.85 -7.48
C HIS A 221 26.46 -11.73 -8.34
N GLY A 222 26.32 -11.53 -9.65
CA GLY A 222 25.67 -12.56 -10.46
C GLY A 222 25.83 -12.39 -11.94
N ILE A 223 25.44 -13.45 -12.64
CA ILE A 223 25.34 -13.48 -14.08
C ILE A 223 24.02 -14.18 -14.40
N ASN A 224 23.08 -13.46 -15.00
CA ASN A 224 21.77 -13.99 -15.34
C ASN A 224 21.69 -14.23 -16.84
N LEU A 225 21.00 -15.29 -17.25
CA LEU A 225 20.66 -15.45 -18.66
C LEU A 225 19.58 -14.44 -19.05
N ASN A 226 19.69 -13.91 -20.27
CA ASN A 226 18.72 -12.96 -20.81
C ASN A 226 17.49 -13.71 -21.33
N LEU A 227 16.71 -14.27 -20.41
CA LEU A 227 15.50 -15.06 -20.68
C LEU A 227 14.29 -14.46 -19.94
N PRO A 228 13.05 -14.73 -20.39
CA PRO A 228 11.85 -14.39 -19.63
C PRO A 228 11.85 -15.01 -18.23
N GLU A 229 12.18 -16.31 -18.13
CA GLU A 229 12.37 -17.02 -16.87
C GLU A 229 13.65 -16.62 -16.15
N PHE A 230 13.73 -16.91 -14.85
CA PHE A 230 14.95 -16.71 -14.09
C PHE A 230 15.87 -17.92 -14.19
N ALA A 231 17.07 -17.69 -14.70
CA ALA A 231 18.17 -18.63 -14.69
C ALA A 231 19.47 -17.85 -14.41
N THR A 232 20.22 -18.29 -13.41
CA THR A 232 21.42 -17.59 -12.93
C THR A 232 22.61 -18.51 -12.80
N TYR A 233 23.80 -17.93 -12.85
CA TYR A 233 25.04 -18.68 -12.68
C TYR A 233 25.23 -19.05 -11.20
N PRO A 234 25.72 -20.27 -10.90
CA PRO A 234 26.24 -20.61 -9.58
C PRO A 234 27.33 -19.62 -9.17
N SER A 235 27.42 -19.28 -7.88
CA SER A 235 28.31 -18.21 -7.42
C SER A 235 29.80 -18.49 -7.70
N THR A 236 30.20 -19.75 -7.82
CA THR A 236 31.56 -20.15 -8.22
C THR A 236 31.91 -19.69 -9.64
N HIS A 237 30.97 -19.79 -10.58
CA HIS A 237 31.15 -19.29 -11.94
C HIS A 237 31.16 -17.76 -12.00
N VAL A 238 30.38 -17.12 -11.13
CA VAL A 238 30.38 -15.66 -10.98
C VAL A 238 31.76 -15.20 -10.48
N GLN A 239 32.34 -15.87 -9.48
CA GLN A 239 33.68 -15.55 -8.98
C GLN A 239 34.77 -15.77 -10.04
N SER A 240 34.71 -16.85 -10.82
CA SER A 240 35.63 -17.06 -11.94
C SER A 240 35.53 -15.94 -12.98
N PHE A 241 34.31 -15.53 -13.35
CA PHE A 241 34.11 -14.42 -14.28
C PHE A 241 34.60 -13.08 -13.69
N ALA A 242 34.45 -12.90 -12.37
CA ALA A 242 34.95 -11.72 -11.68
C ALA A 242 36.49 -11.64 -11.79
N ASP A 243 37.18 -12.75 -11.56
CA ASP A 243 38.64 -12.84 -11.70
C ASP A 243 39.07 -12.57 -13.16
N ASP A 244 38.38 -13.15 -14.15
CA ASP A 244 38.69 -12.98 -15.56
C ASP A 244 38.51 -11.52 -16.05
N TRP A 245 37.54 -10.79 -15.50
CA TRP A 245 37.14 -9.46 -15.99
C TRP A 245 37.41 -8.32 -15.00
N GLY A 246 38.09 -8.60 -13.89
CA GLY A 246 38.59 -7.61 -12.94
C GLY A 246 37.54 -7.00 -12.02
N PHE A 247 36.45 -7.71 -11.77
CA PHE A 247 35.44 -7.31 -10.79
C PHE A 247 35.89 -7.69 -9.38
N GLN A 248 35.38 -6.97 -8.37
CA GLN A 248 35.51 -7.38 -6.98
C GLN A 248 34.62 -8.61 -6.72
N LYS A 249 35.14 -9.59 -5.98
CA LYS A 249 34.38 -10.78 -5.59
C LYS A 249 33.52 -10.50 -4.37
N VAL A 250 32.31 -11.06 -4.37
CA VAL A 250 31.46 -11.10 -3.18
C VAL A 250 31.76 -12.36 -2.37
N GLY A 251 31.81 -12.21 -1.05
CA GLY A 251 31.99 -13.33 -0.12
C GLY A 251 30.88 -14.37 -0.29
N LEU A 252 31.26 -15.65 -0.25
CA LEU A 252 30.39 -16.79 -0.52
C LEU A 252 30.58 -17.84 0.56
N ILE A 253 29.48 -18.29 1.15
CA ILE A 253 29.40 -19.45 2.03
C ILE A 253 28.39 -20.41 1.41
N VAL A 254 28.71 -21.70 1.37
CA VAL A 254 27.82 -22.73 0.82
C VAL A 254 27.48 -23.70 1.92
N MET A 255 26.19 -23.95 2.12
CA MET A 255 25.66 -24.88 3.12
C MET A 255 24.64 -25.82 2.47
N ASP A 256 24.64 -27.09 2.82
CA ASP A 256 23.71 -28.06 2.24
C ASP A 256 22.35 -28.09 2.98
N ASP A 257 22.36 -27.84 4.29
CA ASP A 257 21.17 -27.91 5.15
C ASP A 257 20.64 -26.51 5.48
N VAL A 258 19.36 -26.29 5.16
CA VAL A 258 18.63 -25.05 5.43
C VAL A 258 18.53 -24.72 6.93
N ASN A 259 18.57 -25.71 7.82
CA ASN A 259 18.57 -25.45 9.26
C ASN A 259 19.89 -24.84 9.73
N GLN A 260 21.02 -25.25 9.12
CA GLN A 260 22.32 -24.62 9.35
C GLN A 260 22.32 -23.19 8.83
N VAL A 261 21.72 -22.96 7.64
CA VAL A 261 21.54 -21.62 7.08
C VAL A 261 20.78 -20.72 8.05
N LYS A 262 19.64 -21.19 8.57
CA LYS A 262 18.84 -20.43 9.53
C LYS A 262 19.63 -20.07 10.77
N SER A 263 20.29 -21.06 11.39
CA SER A 263 21.05 -20.87 12.62
C SER A 263 22.21 -19.87 12.42
N PHE A 264 22.95 -20.00 11.32
CA PHE A 264 24.04 -19.08 10.97
C PHE A 264 23.56 -17.64 10.77
N LEU A 265 22.41 -17.45 10.11
CA LEU A 265 21.85 -16.12 9.86
C LEU A 265 21.34 -15.47 11.15
N GLU A 266 20.73 -16.24 12.04
CA GLU A 266 20.26 -15.77 13.35
C GLU A 266 21.43 -15.38 14.26
N GLU A 267 22.50 -16.20 14.32
CA GLU A 267 23.73 -15.89 15.06
C GLU A 267 24.43 -14.63 14.51
N SER A 268 24.58 -14.54 13.19
CA SER A 268 25.21 -13.38 12.55
C SER A 268 24.42 -12.07 12.77
N ALA A 269 23.11 -12.18 12.99
CA ALA A 269 22.23 -11.03 13.23
C ALA A 269 22.41 -10.42 14.62
N GLU A 270 22.91 -11.17 15.61
CA GLU A 270 23.14 -10.66 16.98
C GLU A 270 24.21 -9.58 17.00
N THR A 271 25.23 -9.71 16.16
CA THR A 271 26.34 -8.75 16.06
C THR A 271 26.20 -7.79 14.89
N GLY A 272 25.44 -8.19 13.86
CA GLY A 272 25.35 -7.46 12.59
C GLY A 272 26.64 -7.49 11.79
N ALA A 273 27.63 -8.31 12.16
CA ALA A 273 28.94 -8.38 11.53
C ALA A 273 29.30 -9.83 11.19
N HIS A 274 30.17 -10.00 10.20
CA HIS A 274 30.69 -11.30 9.80
C HIS A 274 32.17 -11.17 9.40
N ASP A 275 33.01 -12.09 9.90
CA ASP A 275 34.47 -12.06 9.71
C ASP A 275 35.12 -10.71 10.05
N GLY A 276 34.63 -10.05 11.11
CA GLY A 276 35.13 -8.74 11.55
C GLY A 276 34.76 -7.56 10.65
N ARG A 277 33.89 -7.76 9.65
CA ARG A 277 33.32 -6.71 8.78
C ARG A 277 31.84 -6.51 9.08
N ASP A 278 31.40 -5.26 9.12
CA ASP A 278 29.97 -4.92 9.13
C ASP A 278 29.31 -5.38 7.81
N VAL A 279 28.20 -6.11 7.93
CA VAL A 279 27.46 -6.69 6.81
C VAL A 279 25.98 -6.34 6.95
N GLU A 280 25.34 -5.79 5.91
CA GLU A 280 23.90 -5.44 5.97
C GLU A 280 22.99 -6.69 6.03
N GLY A 281 23.54 -7.84 5.66
CA GLY A 281 22.89 -9.14 5.65
C GLY A 281 23.40 -10.02 4.52
N PHE A 282 22.64 -11.07 4.22
CA PHE A 282 22.95 -12.04 3.17
C PHE A 282 21.83 -12.13 2.13
N VAL A 283 22.22 -12.42 0.89
CA VAL A 283 21.32 -12.93 -0.14
C VAL A 283 21.57 -14.42 -0.27
N ILE A 284 20.55 -15.22 0.01
CA ILE A 284 20.60 -16.67 -0.02
C ILE A 284 20.01 -17.13 -1.35
N ARG A 285 20.79 -17.93 -2.07
CA ARG A 285 20.42 -18.50 -3.36
C ARG A 285 20.22 -19.99 -3.18
N CYS A 286 19.10 -20.47 -3.65
CA CYS A 286 18.78 -21.89 -3.65
C CYS A 286 17.85 -22.17 -4.83
N ARG A 287 17.19 -23.33 -4.80
CA ARG A 287 16.09 -23.60 -5.70
C ARG A 287 14.80 -23.77 -4.94
N GLU A 288 13.67 -23.37 -5.52
CA GLU A 288 12.33 -23.51 -4.94
C GLU A 288 11.43 -24.32 -5.88
N SER A 289 10.54 -25.14 -5.31
CA SER A 289 9.36 -25.68 -5.98
C SER A 289 8.12 -25.47 -5.10
N HIS A 290 7.05 -24.92 -5.67
CA HIS A 290 5.78 -24.73 -4.94
C HIS A 290 5.07 -26.05 -4.62
N ASP A 291 5.38 -27.12 -5.36
CA ASP A 291 4.86 -28.47 -5.13
C ASP A 291 6.00 -29.49 -5.32
N PRO A 292 6.81 -29.70 -4.26
CA PRO A 292 7.91 -30.67 -4.25
C PRO A 292 7.40 -32.09 -4.54
N GLY A 293 7.60 -32.55 -5.77
CA GLY A 293 7.13 -33.86 -6.26
C GLY A 293 6.41 -33.78 -7.61
N VAL A 294 5.84 -32.62 -7.95
CA VAL A 294 5.12 -32.39 -9.22
C VAL A 294 5.83 -31.36 -10.09
N GLN A 295 6.30 -30.26 -9.49
CA GLN A 295 6.89 -29.15 -10.22
C GLN A 295 8.43 -29.14 -10.10
N PRO A 296 9.15 -28.80 -11.19
CA PRO A 296 10.60 -28.72 -11.15
C PRO A 296 11.06 -27.55 -10.28
N TYR A 297 12.19 -27.76 -9.61
CA TYR A 297 12.88 -26.72 -8.86
C TYR A 297 13.47 -25.67 -9.80
N ARG A 298 13.32 -24.39 -9.43
CA ARG A 298 13.84 -23.24 -10.19
C ARG A 298 14.71 -22.36 -9.29
N ASP A 299 15.64 -21.62 -9.88
CA ASP A 299 16.49 -20.69 -9.14
C ASP A 299 15.60 -19.70 -8.37
N TRP A 300 15.86 -19.57 -7.07
CA TRP A 300 15.04 -18.74 -6.20
C TRP A 300 15.88 -18.16 -5.08
N PHE A 301 15.70 -16.86 -4.85
CA PHE A 301 16.47 -16.12 -3.86
C PHE A 301 15.56 -15.62 -2.75
N PHE A 302 16.11 -15.55 -1.55
CA PHE A 302 15.57 -14.75 -0.45
C PHE A 302 16.71 -13.98 0.21
N LYS A 303 16.38 -12.98 1.02
CA LYS A 303 17.39 -12.21 1.76
C LYS A 303 17.10 -12.23 3.25
N PHE A 304 18.17 -12.14 4.02
CA PHE A 304 18.12 -11.98 5.45
C PHE A 304 18.92 -10.73 5.79
N LYS A 305 18.21 -9.64 6.13
CA LYS A 305 18.83 -8.37 6.52
C LYS A 305 18.99 -8.29 8.02
N PHE A 306 20.16 -7.85 8.46
CA PHE A 306 20.35 -7.47 9.85
C PHE A 306 19.65 -6.14 10.10
N GLU A 307 18.85 -6.08 11.16
CA GLU A 307 18.07 -4.89 11.50
C GLU A 307 18.98 -3.81 12.08
N GLU A 308 19.77 -4.16 13.09
CA GLU A 308 20.68 -3.25 13.79
C GLU A 308 22.15 -3.57 13.51
N PRO A 309 23.05 -2.57 13.56
CA PRO A 309 22.79 -1.14 13.81
C PRO A 309 22.34 -0.34 12.57
N TYR A 310 22.03 -1.04 11.46
CA TYR A 310 21.79 -0.42 10.15
C TYR A 310 20.49 0.40 10.09
N LEU A 311 19.45 0.00 10.84
CA LEU A 311 18.22 0.76 10.96
C LEU A 311 18.49 2.10 11.66
N MET A 312 19.21 2.09 12.77
CA MET A 312 19.66 3.30 13.46
C MET A 312 20.48 4.22 12.53
N TYR A 313 21.42 3.68 11.77
CA TYR A 313 22.23 4.49 10.84
C TYR A 313 21.40 5.15 9.75
N ARG A 314 20.42 4.45 9.19
CA ARG A 314 19.47 5.04 8.24
C ARG A 314 18.66 6.15 8.89
N GLN A 315 18.18 5.93 10.11
CA GLN A 315 17.45 6.93 10.87
C GLN A 315 18.28 8.20 11.07
N TRP A 316 19.52 8.07 11.50
CA TRP A 316 20.45 9.21 11.66
C TRP A 316 20.68 9.94 10.34
N ARG A 317 20.86 9.23 9.24
CA ARG A 317 20.99 9.82 7.90
C ARG A 317 19.77 10.66 7.52
N GLU A 318 18.58 10.08 7.57
CA GLU A 318 17.35 10.77 7.16
C GLU A 318 17.00 11.92 8.12
N CYS A 319 17.24 11.77 9.42
CA CYS A 319 17.05 12.83 10.41
C CYS A 319 18.01 14.00 10.19
N THR A 320 19.27 13.74 9.85
CA THR A 320 20.25 14.78 9.52
C THR A 320 19.84 15.52 8.25
N LYS A 321 19.41 14.80 7.19
CA LYS A 321 18.89 15.42 5.97
C LYS A 321 17.65 16.29 6.24
N ALA A 322 16.72 15.80 7.06
CA ALA A 322 15.54 16.57 7.46
C ALA A 322 15.95 17.87 8.18
N MET A 323 16.88 17.77 9.14
CA MET A 323 17.42 18.92 9.88
C MET A 323 18.07 19.95 8.94
N ILE A 324 18.90 19.52 7.98
CA ILE A 324 19.52 20.41 6.98
C ILE A 324 18.46 21.08 6.10
N SER A 325 17.40 20.37 5.72
CA SER A 325 16.29 20.91 4.93
C SER A 325 15.27 21.74 5.73
N GLY A 326 15.53 22.03 7.01
CA GLY A 326 14.60 22.78 7.88
C GLY A 326 13.31 22.02 8.22
N LYS A 327 13.27 20.71 8.01
CA LYS A 327 12.14 19.84 8.37
C LYS A 327 12.41 19.21 9.75
N PRO A 328 11.37 19.02 10.59
CA PRO A 328 11.55 18.34 11.87
C PRO A 328 12.00 16.89 11.64
N PRO A 329 13.11 16.44 12.26
CA PRO A 329 13.52 15.04 12.25
C PRO A 329 12.43 14.13 12.82
N LYS A 330 12.27 12.93 12.25
CA LYS A 330 11.26 11.96 12.69
C LYS A 330 11.93 10.63 13.00
N PHE A 331 11.85 10.22 14.26
CA PHE A 331 12.39 8.97 14.77
C PHE A 331 11.55 8.50 15.95
N ARG A 332 11.44 7.18 16.16
CA ARG A 332 10.80 6.59 17.37
C ARG A 332 11.49 5.34 17.90
N LYS A 333 12.56 4.88 17.26
CA LYS A 333 13.53 3.93 17.83
C LYS A 333 14.81 4.70 18.09
N HIS A 334 15.68 4.21 18.95
CA HIS A 334 16.96 4.82 19.29
C HIS A 334 16.84 6.29 19.68
N VAL A 335 15.73 6.69 20.33
CA VAL A 335 15.33 8.07 20.60
C VAL A 335 16.45 8.81 21.33
N GLN A 336 16.88 8.29 22.48
CA GLN A 336 17.91 8.94 23.31
C GLN A 336 19.20 9.15 22.52
N ILE A 337 19.76 8.08 21.95
CA ILE A 337 21.03 8.19 21.22
C ILE A 337 20.90 8.99 19.93
N THR A 338 19.71 9.02 19.32
CA THR A 338 19.41 9.85 18.13
C THR A 338 19.32 11.32 18.49
N GLU A 339 18.74 11.69 19.62
CA GLU A 339 18.72 13.08 20.10
C GLU A 339 20.15 13.57 20.36
N GLU A 340 20.96 12.76 21.03
CA GLU A 340 22.38 13.06 21.26
C GLU A 340 23.16 13.19 19.95
N TYR A 341 22.94 12.27 19.01
CA TYR A 341 23.52 12.32 17.67
C TYR A 341 23.11 13.60 16.93
N LEU A 342 21.82 13.98 16.97
CA LEU A 342 21.32 15.17 16.29
C LEU A 342 21.86 16.46 16.91
N LEU A 343 22.05 16.50 18.23
CA LEU A 343 22.70 17.62 18.89
C LEU A 343 24.17 17.74 18.46
N TYR A 344 24.89 16.62 18.39
CA TYR A 344 26.26 16.57 17.89
C TYR A 344 26.34 17.02 16.42
N ALA A 345 25.47 16.47 15.56
CA ALA A 345 25.38 16.80 14.15
C ALA A 345 25.08 18.30 13.93
N ARG A 346 24.19 18.89 14.74
CA ARG A 346 23.88 20.32 14.68
C ARG A 346 25.11 21.19 14.96
N ARG A 347 25.95 20.82 15.93
CA ARG A 347 27.20 21.53 16.23
C ARG A 347 28.20 21.41 15.07
N ARG A 348 28.32 20.22 14.48
CA ARG A 348 29.19 19.98 13.31
C ARG A 348 28.76 20.80 12.10
N LEU A 349 27.47 20.82 11.78
CA LEU A 349 26.90 21.61 10.69
C LEU A 349 27.04 23.13 10.90
N ALA A 350 27.02 23.59 12.15
CA ALA A 350 27.26 25.01 12.46
C ALA A 350 28.75 25.40 12.30
N THR A 351 29.66 24.44 12.53
CA THR A 351 31.11 24.66 12.46
C THR A 351 31.62 24.57 11.02
N ASP A 352 31.19 23.55 10.28
CA ASP A 352 31.52 23.37 8.86
C ASP A 352 30.29 23.69 7.98
N LYS A 353 30.34 24.88 7.35
CA LYS A 353 29.24 25.38 6.52
C LYS A 353 29.04 24.58 5.23
N ASN A 354 30.04 23.81 4.78
CA ASN A 354 29.96 23.03 3.54
C ASN A 354 29.36 21.64 3.78
N LEU A 355 29.49 21.10 5.00
CA LEU A 355 29.00 19.77 5.36
C LEU A 355 27.52 19.57 5.03
N GLY A 356 26.68 20.57 5.25
CA GLY A 356 25.24 20.46 4.95
C GLY A 356 24.93 20.20 3.46
N GLN A 357 25.65 20.86 2.56
CA GLN A 357 25.49 20.67 1.11
C GLN A 357 26.01 19.28 0.69
N LEU A 358 27.19 18.91 1.18
CA LEU A 358 27.80 17.60 0.92
C LEU A 358 26.90 16.46 1.42
N TYR A 359 26.33 16.59 2.61
CA TYR A 359 25.45 15.57 3.20
C TYR A 359 24.16 15.36 2.41
N GLN A 360 23.59 16.43 1.84
CA GLN A 360 22.43 16.31 0.93
C GLN A 360 22.79 15.56 -0.35
N ALA A 361 24.03 15.72 -0.82
CA ALA A 361 24.62 14.98 -1.94
C ALA A 361 25.20 13.61 -1.53
N ASN A 362 24.86 13.07 -0.35
CA ASN A 362 25.34 11.79 0.17
C ASN A 362 26.87 11.70 0.41
N HIS A 363 27.50 12.78 0.89
CA HIS A 363 28.89 12.78 1.34
C HIS A 363 29.03 13.24 2.79
N GLY A 364 29.91 12.59 3.55
CA GLY A 364 30.15 12.88 4.97
C GLY A 364 29.13 12.25 5.92
N ILE A 365 28.27 11.33 5.44
CA ILE A 365 27.28 10.61 6.25
C ILE A 365 27.98 9.67 7.21
N ILE A 366 28.86 8.84 6.65
CA ILE A 366 29.58 7.81 7.40
C ILE A 366 30.58 8.47 8.35
N ALA A 367 31.27 9.51 7.90
CA ALA A 367 32.20 10.28 8.71
C ALA A 367 31.49 10.91 9.92
N LEU A 368 30.37 11.61 9.71
CA LEU A 368 29.63 12.24 10.81
C LEU A 368 29.11 11.22 11.83
N ARG A 369 28.60 10.08 11.37
CA ARG A 369 28.20 8.95 12.22
C ARG A 369 29.38 8.43 13.05
N ASN A 370 30.47 8.08 12.38
CA ASN A 370 31.62 7.45 13.04
C ASN A 370 32.30 8.42 14.02
N ASP A 371 32.36 9.71 13.67
CA ASP A 371 32.87 10.76 14.55
C ASP A 371 32.02 10.88 15.83
N PHE A 372 30.69 10.77 15.72
CA PHE A 372 29.80 10.76 16.89
C PHE A 372 30.00 9.50 17.74
N LEU A 373 30.07 8.32 17.12
CA LEU A 373 30.31 7.06 17.82
C LEU A 373 31.65 7.07 18.56
N ALA A 374 32.70 7.60 17.92
CA ALA A 374 34.01 7.81 18.54
C ALA A 374 33.94 8.84 19.69
N PHE A 375 33.21 9.95 19.50
CA PHE A 375 33.00 10.96 20.55
C PHE A 375 32.32 10.38 21.80
N LYS A 376 31.38 9.44 21.63
CA LYS A 376 30.73 8.72 22.72
C LYS A 376 31.56 7.54 23.26
N ASN A 377 32.65 7.18 22.60
CA ASN A 377 33.45 5.98 22.85
C ASN A 377 32.58 4.70 22.82
N MET A 378 31.78 4.54 21.76
CA MET A 378 30.84 3.43 21.60
C MET A 378 30.90 2.83 20.20
N LYS A 379 30.63 1.52 20.06
CA LYS A 379 30.36 0.93 18.76
C LYS A 379 28.92 1.17 18.36
N GLY A 380 28.61 1.04 17.08
CA GLY A 380 27.24 1.17 16.60
C GLY A 380 26.29 0.12 17.15
N SER A 381 26.76 -1.12 17.32
CA SER A 381 26.01 -2.20 17.99
C SER A 381 25.64 -1.80 19.42
N ASP A 382 26.59 -1.25 20.17
CA ASP A 382 26.36 -0.81 21.55
C ASP A 382 25.36 0.35 21.58
N ALA A 383 25.49 1.28 20.65
CA ALA A 383 24.59 2.42 20.50
C ALA A 383 23.16 2.00 20.12
N ALA A 384 22.99 0.98 19.26
CA ALA A 384 21.68 0.42 18.94
C ALA A 384 21.07 -0.38 20.10
N ASN A 385 21.92 -0.99 20.95
CA ASN A 385 21.48 -1.74 22.13
C ASN A 385 21.27 -0.85 23.37
N LEU A 386 21.59 0.45 23.32
CA LEU A 386 21.37 1.38 24.44
C LEU A 386 19.91 1.38 24.91
N GLU A 387 18.94 1.30 23.99
CA GLU A 387 17.52 1.23 24.35
C GLU A 387 17.07 -0.12 24.90
N LEU A 388 17.82 -1.20 24.65
CA LEU A 388 17.57 -2.52 25.25
C LEU A 388 18.12 -2.61 26.68
N ILE A 389 19.12 -1.78 27.02
CA ILE A 389 19.84 -1.80 28.30
C ILE A 389 19.39 -0.67 29.24
N ALA A 390 18.96 0.48 28.70
CA ALA A 390 18.39 1.57 29.49
C ALA A 390 16.88 1.36 29.67
N PRO A 391 16.33 1.39 30.91
CA PRO A 391 14.90 1.46 31.10
C PRO A 391 14.40 2.72 30.39
N SER A 392 13.56 2.54 29.37
CA SER A 392 13.06 3.61 28.50
C SER A 392 12.54 4.82 29.28
N THR A 393 13.32 5.90 29.35
CA THR A 393 12.84 7.22 29.81
C THR A 393 12.34 8.09 28.65
N ALA A 394 12.56 7.67 27.40
CA ALA A 394 12.25 8.44 26.20
C ALA A 394 10.75 8.56 25.86
N ASP A 395 9.90 7.66 26.37
CA ASP A 395 8.44 7.80 26.21
C ASP A 395 7.77 8.49 27.41
N ILE A 396 8.53 8.85 28.45
CA ILE A 396 8.00 9.45 29.68
C ILE A 396 7.85 10.96 29.47
N ASN A 397 6.63 11.42 29.25
CA ASN A 397 6.31 12.84 29.13
C ASN A 397 5.69 13.37 30.43
N THR A 398 6.53 13.99 31.27
CA THR A 398 6.14 14.58 32.54
C THR A 398 5.33 15.89 32.37
N GLU A 399 5.31 16.50 31.20
CA GLU A 399 4.59 17.77 30.98
C GLU A 399 3.09 17.55 30.68
N VAL A 400 2.71 16.33 30.28
CA VAL A 400 1.31 16.01 29.94
C VAL A 400 0.50 15.77 31.21
N THR A 401 -0.40 16.70 31.51
CA THR A 401 -1.33 16.64 32.65
C THR A 401 -2.81 16.63 32.23
N ARG A 402 -3.10 16.85 30.93
CA ARG A 402 -4.46 16.89 30.37
C ARG A 402 -4.47 16.72 28.84
N ASP A 403 -5.66 16.83 28.25
CA ASP A 403 -5.96 16.79 26.82
C ASP A 403 -5.52 15.48 26.13
N VAL A 404 -5.72 14.35 26.82
CA VAL A 404 -5.42 13.00 26.30
C VAL A 404 -6.70 12.29 25.86
N ILE A 405 -6.69 11.73 24.65
CA ILE A 405 -7.78 10.92 24.11
C ILE A 405 -7.30 9.47 23.98
N LEU A 406 -7.94 8.55 24.70
CA LEU A 406 -7.68 7.12 24.57
C LEU A 406 -8.55 6.53 23.46
N VAL A 407 -7.93 5.94 22.46
CA VAL A 407 -8.58 5.43 21.24
C VAL A 407 -8.40 3.91 21.15
N PRO A 408 -9.42 3.10 21.49
CA PRO A 408 -9.34 1.66 21.32
C PRO A 408 -9.22 1.27 19.85
N ILE A 409 -8.37 0.28 19.57
CA ILE A 409 -8.28 -0.40 18.27
C ILE A 409 -8.52 -1.88 18.54
N ALA A 410 -9.75 -2.33 18.31
CA ALA A 410 -10.20 -3.67 18.68
C ALA A 410 -11.39 -4.16 17.84
N THR A 411 -11.75 -5.42 18.00
CA THR A 411 -13.01 -5.99 17.53
C THR A 411 -14.06 -6.01 18.67
N ILE A 412 -15.26 -6.54 18.39
CA ILE A 412 -16.31 -6.70 19.39
C ILE A 412 -15.89 -7.78 20.40
N GLY A 413 -16.18 -7.58 21.69
CA GLY A 413 -15.88 -8.58 22.72
C GLY A 413 -14.48 -8.49 23.35
N CYS A 414 -13.57 -7.65 22.84
CA CYS A 414 -12.22 -7.50 23.43
C CYS A 414 -12.19 -6.85 24.83
N GLY A 415 -13.31 -6.33 25.36
CA GLY A 415 -13.34 -5.71 26.70
C GLY A 415 -13.18 -4.18 26.73
N LYS A 416 -13.16 -3.49 25.58
CA LYS A 416 -13.02 -2.02 25.47
C LYS A 416 -13.85 -1.22 26.48
N THR A 417 -15.17 -1.44 26.46
CA THR A 417 -16.12 -0.73 27.33
C THR A 417 -15.87 -1.03 28.80
N THR A 418 -15.55 -2.28 29.13
CA THR A 418 -15.24 -2.67 30.51
C THR A 418 -14.02 -1.92 31.03
N ILE A 419 -12.95 -1.85 30.23
CA ILE A 419 -11.75 -1.07 30.58
C ILE A 419 -12.09 0.42 30.66
N ALA A 420 -12.88 0.96 29.74
CA ALA A 420 -13.26 2.37 29.74
C ALA A 420 -14.06 2.77 30.99
N VAL A 421 -14.98 1.92 31.44
CA VAL A 421 -15.77 2.13 32.67
C VAL A 421 -14.88 2.05 33.91
N ALA A 422 -13.98 1.06 33.97
CA ALA A 422 -13.04 0.93 35.08
C ALA A 422 -12.09 2.15 35.17
N LEU A 423 -11.54 2.63 34.05
CA LEU A 423 -10.72 3.85 34.00
C LEU A 423 -11.52 5.10 34.44
N THR A 424 -12.80 5.17 34.07
CA THR A 424 -13.69 6.25 34.50
C THR A 424 -13.92 6.20 36.01
N HIS A 425 -14.14 5.01 36.59
CA HIS A 425 -14.29 4.83 38.03
C HIS A 425 -13.02 5.17 38.81
N LEU A 426 -11.84 4.80 38.30
CA LEU A 426 -10.55 5.04 38.95
C LEU A 426 -10.17 6.52 39.03
N PHE A 427 -10.38 7.26 37.94
CA PHE A 427 -9.77 8.58 37.75
C PHE A 427 -10.77 9.69 37.45
N GLY A 428 -12.07 9.37 37.32
CA GLY A 428 -13.07 10.34 36.90
C GLY A 428 -12.85 10.87 35.48
N TRP A 429 -12.28 10.06 34.59
CA TRP A 429 -12.08 10.45 33.19
C TRP A 429 -13.38 10.48 32.40
N GLY A 430 -13.39 11.16 31.25
CA GLY A 430 -14.56 11.17 30.38
C GLY A 430 -14.68 9.89 29.56
N HIS A 431 -15.91 9.45 29.27
CA HIS A 431 -16.17 8.26 28.46
C HIS A 431 -17.30 8.52 27.46
N ILE A 432 -16.98 8.44 26.16
CA ILE A 432 -17.97 8.57 25.09
C ILE A 432 -18.07 7.24 24.35
N GLN A 433 -19.24 6.61 24.42
CA GLN A 433 -19.53 5.38 23.69
C GLN A 433 -20.12 5.70 22.33
N ASN A 434 -19.49 5.21 21.27
CA ASN A 434 -20.01 5.38 19.92
C ASN A 434 -21.42 4.79 19.81
N ASP A 435 -21.73 3.71 20.53
CA ASP A 435 -23.05 3.03 20.54
C ASP A 435 -24.20 3.89 21.07
N ASN A 436 -23.91 4.93 21.87
CA ASN A 436 -24.92 5.89 22.31
C ASN A 436 -25.29 6.95 21.24
N ILE A 437 -24.55 7.02 20.13
CA ILE A 437 -24.74 8.06 19.12
C ILE A 437 -25.55 7.53 17.94
N THR A 438 -26.76 8.08 17.75
CA THR A 438 -27.70 7.67 16.70
C THR A 438 -27.87 8.74 15.62
N GLY A 439 -28.37 8.33 14.44
CA GLY A 439 -28.69 9.25 13.34
C GLY A 439 -27.55 9.50 12.33
N LYS A 440 -27.78 10.42 11.39
CA LYS A 440 -26.81 10.76 10.32
C LYS A 440 -25.57 11.45 10.88
N GLY A 441 -24.42 11.27 10.22
CA GLY A 441 -23.17 11.94 10.58
C GLY A 441 -22.54 11.45 11.90
N ARG A 442 -22.71 10.16 12.23
CA ARG A 442 -22.21 9.56 13.49
C ARG A 442 -20.70 9.76 13.71
N PRO A 443 -19.77 9.56 12.75
CA PRO A 443 -18.34 9.70 13.02
C PRO A 443 -17.89 11.14 13.40
N PRO A 444 -18.29 12.20 12.68
CA PRO A 444 -17.98 13.57 13.11
C PRO A 444 -18.64 13.96 14.43
N ARG A 445 -19.89 13.51 14.68
CA ARG A 445 -20.60 13.77 15.95
C ARG A 445 -19.96 13.06 17.14
N PHE A 446 -19.46 11.85 16.93
CA PHE A 446 -18.68 11.12 17.92
C PHE A 446 -17.41 11.87 18.28
N THR A 447 -16.68 12.35 17.28
CA THR A 447 -15.46 13.13 17.51
C THR A 447 -15.75 14.44 18.22
N LYS A 448 -16.84 15.13 17.83
CA LYS A 448 -17.30 16.33 18.53
C LYS A 448 -17.62 16.04 20.01
N ALA A 449 -18.39 15.00 20.30
CA ALA A 449 -18.73 14.64 21.68
C ALA A 449 -17.49 14.32 22.54
N VAL A 450 -16.47 13.67 21.95
CA VAL A 450 -15.19 13.42 22.61
C VAL A 450 -14.47 14.74 22.92
N LEU A 451 -14.41 15.67 21.97
CA LEU A 451 -13.75 16.96 22.14
C LEU A 451 -14.50 17.89 23.12
N ASP A 452 -15.83 17.89 23.09
CA ASP A 452 -16.66 18.66 24.01
C ASP A 452 -16.41 18.18 25.46
N LEU A 453 -16.35 16.86 25.70
CA LEU A 453 -16.06 16.31 27.03
C LEU A 453 -14.60 16.50 27.46
N LEU A 454 -13.65 16.59 26.52
CA LEU A 454 -12.23 16.83 26.80
C LEU A 454 -11.97 18.24 27.35
N GLN A 455 -12.88 19.19 27.10
CA GLN A 455 -12.81 20.52 27.72
C GLN A 455 -12.99 20.43 29.24
N GLU A 456 -13.81 19.49 29.70
CA GLU A 456 -14.17 19.30 31.12
C GLU A 456 -13.27 18.28 31.83
N ARG A 457 -12.75 17.28 31.12
CA ARG A 457 -11.98 16.16 31.68
C ARG A 457 -10.58 16.09 31.08
N PRO A 458 -9.53 15.80 31.89
CA PRO A 458 -8.15 15.75 31.39
C PRO A 458 -7.91 14.58 30.41
N VAL A 459 -8.71 13.53 30.51
CA VAL A 459 -8.65 12.36 29.62
C VAL A 459 -10.06 11.98 29.19
N VAL A 460 -10.23 11.64 27.90
CA VAL A 460 -11.49 11.07 27.38
C VAL A 460 -11.24 9.77 26.64
N ILE A 461 -11.98 8.72 27.00
CA ILE A 461 -12.01 7.46 26.26
C ILE A 461 -13.00 7.55 25.11
N ALA A 462 -12.49 7.48 23.88
CA ALA A 462 -13.26 7.42 22.65
C ALA A 462 -13.65 5.96 22.33
N ASP A 463 -14.61 5.40 23.07
CA ASP A 463 -15.05 3.99 22.99
C ASP A 463 -15.75 3.66 21.66
N ARG A 464 -14.92 3.32 20.67
CA ARG A 464 -15.24 2.83 19.32
C ARG A 464 -14.22 1.76 18.93
N ASN A 465 -14.60 0.82 18.04
CA ASN A 465 -13.71 -0.26 17.60
C ASN A 465 -12.45 0.24 16.86
N ASN A 466 -12.58 1.21 15.94
CA ASN A 466 -11.49 1.70 15.08
C ASN A 466 -10.71 0.57 14.38
N ALA A 467 -11.42 -0.51 14.00
CA ALA A 467 -10.87 -1.74 13.46
C ALA A 467 -10.20 -1.53 12.09
N GLN A 468 -10.66 -0.54 11.31
CA GLN A 468 -10.13 -0.27 9.97
C GLN A 468 -9.30 1.02 9.92
N LYS A 469 -8.32 1.08 9.01
CA LYS A 469 -7.44 2.25 8.83
C LYS A 469 -8.22 3.53 8.55
N HIS A 470 -9.29 3.45 7.76
CA HIS A 470 -10.07 4.64 7.44
C HIS A 470 -10.81 5.24 8.67
N GLU A 471 -11.19 4.41 9.65
CA GLU A 471 -11.80 4.85 10.91
C GLU A 471 -10.75 5.56 11.79
N ARG A 472 -9.53 5.01 11.86
CA ARG A 472 -8.39 5.62 12.57
C ARG A 472 -7.98 6.94 11.92
N LYS A 473 -7.90 6.97 10.59
CA LYS A 473 -7.67 8.20 9.82
C LYS A 473 -8.71 9.26 10.16
N GLN A 474 -9.99 8.89 10.21
CA GLN A 474 -11.08 9.83 10.51
C GLN A 474 -10.93 10.46 11.89
N ILE A 475 -10.77 9.66 12.95
CA ILE A 475 -10.66 10.23 14.31
C ILE A 475 -9.38 11.07 14.48
N LEU A 476 -8.24 10.61 13.95
CA LEU A 476 -6.98 11.35 13.99
C LEU A 476 -7.09 12.70 13.27
N THR A 477 -7.69 12.71 12.08
CA THR A 477 -7.85 13.92 11.26
C THR A 477 -8.81 14.89 11.94
N ASP A 478 -9.99 14.42 12.34
CA ASP A 478 -11.05 15.26 12.88
C ASP A 478 -10.67 15.87 14.24
N VAL A 479 -9.91 15.13 15.08
CA VAL A 479 -9.34 15.67 16.33
C VAL A 479 -8.27 16.71 16.03
N LYS A 480 -7.26 16.41 15.21
CA LYS A 480 -6.14 17.34 14.97
C LYS A 480 -6.56 18.62 14.22
N ILE A 481 -7.67 18.60 13.48
CA ILE A 481 -8.26 19.81 12.89
C ILE A 481 -8.83 20.75 13.96
N GLN A 482 -9.48 20.21 14.98
CA GLN A 482 -10.20 20.99 16.00
C GLN A 482 -9.36 21.27 17.24
N HIS A 483 -8.45 20.37 17.59
CA HIS A 483 -7.57 20.46 18.76
C HIS A 483 -6.18 19.91 18.39
N LYS A 484 -5.32 20.79 17.85
CA LYS A 484 -4.01 20.42 17.30
C LYS A 484 -3.09 19.74 18.32
N ASP A 485 -3.17 20.18 19.57
CA ASP A 485 -2.26 19.75 20.65
C ASP A 485 -2.77 18.55 21.46
N ALA A 486 -4.01 18.09 21.22
CA ALA A 486 -4.57 16.94 21.94
C ALA A 486 -3.77 15.66 21.62
N ARG A 487 -3.43 14.88 22.66
CA ARG A 487 -2.66 13.64 22.52
C ARG A 487 -3.59 12.45 22.27
N LEU A 488 -3.35 11.67 21.22
CA LEU A 488 -4.13 10.47 20.94
C LEU A 488 -3.30 9.22 21.25
N VAL A 489 -3.75 8.43 22.23
CA VAL A 489 -3.10 7.18 22.63
C VAL A 489 -3.93 6.02 22.13
N ALA A 490 -3.34 5.15 21.31
CA ALA A 490 -4.01 3.94 20.86
C ALA A 490 -4.01 2.87 21.96
N LEU A 491 -5.18 2.41 22.38
CA LEU A 491 -5.32 1.17 23.17
C LEU A 491 -5.47 0.01 22.20
N TYR A 492 -4.36 -0.57 21.76
CA TYR A 492 -4.32 -1.54 20.68
C TYR A 492 -4.49 -2.96 21.21
N PHE A 493 -5.67 -3.54 21.00
CA PHE A 493 -5.90 -4.96 21.24
C PHE A 493 -5.31 -5.73 20.06
N LYS A 494 -4.18 -6.40 20.28
CA LYS A 494 -3.34 -6.98 19.23
C LYS A 494 -4.01 -8.18 18.54
N HIS A 495 -4.42 -7.99 17.27
CA HIS A 495 -4.87 -9.07 16.40
C HIS A 495 -3.85 -9.27 15.28
N ASP A 496 -3.27 -10.45 15.24
CA ASP A 496 -2.27 -10.88 14.27
C ASP A 496 -2.71 -12.22 13.65
N ALA A 497 -2.11 -12.59 12.51
CA ALA A 497 -2.43 -13.85 11.84
C ALA A 497 -2.20 -15.09 12.73
N SER A 498 -1.34 -14.99 13.75
CA SER A 498 -1.04 -16.10 14.67
C SER A 498 -2.06 -16.27 15.79
N ASN A 499 -2.86 -15.24 16.13
CA ASN A 499 -3.79 -15.29 17.25
C ASN A 499 -5.25 -15.05 16.84
N ILE A 500 -5.53 -14.73 15.58
CA ILE A 500 -6.86 -14.30 15.13
C ILE A 500 -7.96 -15.33 15.44
N ASP A 501 -7.67 -16.63 15.34
CA ASP A 501 -8.62 -17.69 15.64
C ASP A 501 -8.92 -17.79 17.14
N GLU A 502 -7.91 -17.61 17.99
CA GLU A 502 -8.08 -17.59 19.43
C GLU A 502 -8.81 -16.33 19.89
N VAL A 503 -8.49 -15.18 19.30
CA VAL A 503 -9.23 -13.94 19.54
C VAL A 503 -10.69 -14.08 19.13
N ARG A 504 -10.98 -14.73 17.99
CA ARG A 504 -12.34 -15.05 17.56
C ARG A 504 -13.04 -15.90 18.63
N ARG A 505 -12.42 -16.97 19.11
CA ARG A 505 -12.99 -17.87 20.13
C ARG A 505 -13.30 -17.13 21.43
N VAL A 506 -12.31 -16.45 22.01
CA VAL A 506 -12.42 -15.77 23.32
C VAL A 506 -13.44 -14.63 23.28
N THR A 507 -13.42 -13.81 22.22
CA THR A 507 -14.38 -12.69 22.12
C THR A 507 -15.82 -13.19 21.97
N GLN A 508 -16.05 -14.27 21.23
CA GLN A 508 -17.37 -14.89 21.11
C GLN A 508 -17.85 -15.44 22.46
N GLU A 509 -17.00 -16.18 23.18
CA GLU A 509 -17.30 -16.70 24.53
C GLU A 509 -17.67 -15.57 25.50
N ARG A 510 -16.89 -14.48 25.51
CA ARG A 510 -17.15 -13.31 26.37
C ARG A 510 -18.49 -12.67 26.12
N VAL A 511 -18.87 -12.50 24.85
CA VAL A 511 -20.16 -11.87 24.54
C VAL A 511 -21.33 -12.81 24.81
N LEU A 512 -21.17 -14.12 24.58
CA LEU A 512 -22.18 -15.12 24.93
C LEU A 512 -22.39 -15.19 26.45
N ALA A 513 -21.30 -15.21 27.24
CA ALA A 513 -21.36 -15.22 28.69
C ALA A 513 -21.98 -13.95 29.28
N ARG A 514 -21.83 -12.81 28.61
CA ARG A 514 -22.42 -11.52 29.02
C ARG A 514 -23.93 -11.41 28.75
N GLY A 515 -24.49 -12.28 27.91
CA GLY A 515 -25.93 -12.33 27.64
C GLY A 515 -26.51 -11.00 27.12
N ASP A 516 -27.72 -10.64 27.56
CA ASP A 516 -28.45 -9.43 27.13
C ASP A 516 -27.99 -8.13 27.83
N ASN A 517 -26.92 -8.18 28.62
CA ASN A 517 -26.28 -7.01 29.24
C ASN A 517 -25.31 -6.28 28.29
N HIS A 518 -25.34 -6.60 27.00
CA HIS A 518 -24.63 -5.87 25.96
C HIS A 518 -25.56 -4.84 25.29
N GLN A 519 -25.10 -3.61 25.16
CA GLN A 519 -25.90 -2.47 24.68
C GLN A 519 -26.53 -2.65 23.29
N THR A 520 -25.79 -3.27 22.37
CA THR A 520 -26.21 -3.44 20.96
C THR A 520 -26.64 -4.88 20.63
N ILE A 521 -26.52 -5.83 21.57
CA ILE A 521 -26.52 -7.28 21.25
C ILE A 521 -27.40 -8.04 22.25
N HIS A 522 -28.41 -8.74 21.71
CA HIS A 522 -29.24 -9.68 22.47
C HIS A 522 -28.71 -11.11 22.28
N ALA A 523 -27.63 -11.46 22.99
CA ALA A 523 -26.93 -12.73 22.80
C ALA A 523 -27.82 -13.96 23.12
N ALA A 524 -28.88 -13.79 23.92
CA ALA A 524 -29.80 -14.88 24.28
C ALA A 524 -30.89 -15.15 23.22
N SER A 525 -31.19 -14.22 22.31
CA SER A 525 -32.34 -14.33 21.40
C SER A 525 -32.01 -14.50 19.91
N ASP A 526 -30.78 -14.26 19.45
CA ASP A 526 -30.41 -14.40 18.01
C ASP A 526 -28.90 -14.69 17.77
N GLN A 527 -28.38 -15.79 18.36
CA GLN A 527 -26.94 -16.15 18.37
C GLN A 527 -26.27 -16.15 16.98
N ASN A 528 -26.90 -16.75 15.96
CA ASN A 528 -26.28 -16.94 14.64
C ASN A 528 -26.03 -15.62 13.88
N LYS A 529 -26.95 -14.67 14.02
CA LYS A 529 -26.84 -13.34 13.40
C LYS A 529 -25.73 -12.52 14.04
N PHE A 530 -25.56 -12.69 15.33
CA PHE A 530 -24.55 -11.99 16.10
C PHE A 530 -23.13 -12.50 15.81
N LEU A 531 -22.94 -13.82 15.72
CA LEU A 531 -21.67 -14.42 15.28
C LEU A 531 -21.23 -13.86 13.91
N GLY A 532 -22.17 -13.68 12.97
CA GLY A 532 -21.88 -13.07 11.67
C GLY A 532 -21.46 -11.59 11.75
N VAL A 533 -21.93 -10.83 12.74
CA VAL A 533 -21.50 -9.44 12.95
C VAL A 533 -20.09 -9.40 13.53
N MET A 534 -19.80 -10.24 14.54
CA MET A 534 -18.45 -10.37 15.10
C MET A 534 -17.45 -10.76 14.02
N GLU A 535 -17.80 -11.75 13.20
CA GLU A 535 -16.96 -12.21 12.10
C GLU A 535 -16.68 -11.07 11.12
N GLY A 536 -17.69 -10.27 10.78
CA GLY A 536 -17.49 -9.10 9.91
C GLY A 536 -16.56 -8.02 10.50
N PHE A 537 -16.37 -7.95 11.82
CA PHE A 537 -15.36 -7.07 12.44
C PHE A 537 -13.98 -7.72 12.44
N VAL A 538 -13.89 -9.02 12.67
CA VAL A 538 -12.63 -9.79 12.60
C VAL A 538 -12.09 -9.80 11.16
N ASP A 539 -12.92 -10.14 10.17
CA ASP A 539 -12.56 -10.20 8.74
C ASP A 539 -12.05 -8.87 8.18
N ARG A 540 -12.58 -7.76 8.69
CA ARG A 540 -12.25 -6.41 8.23
C ARG A 540 -11.21 -5.72 9.09
N PHE A 541 -10.73 -6.36 10.16
CA PHE A 541 -9.75 -5.78 11.05
C PHE A 541 -8.44 -5.55 10.30
N GLU A 542 -7.94 -4.32 10.32
CA GLU A 542 -6.65 -3.95 9.79
C GLU A 542 -5.70 -3.67 10.96
N PRO A 543 -4.70 -4.54 11.22
CA PRO A 543 -3.73 -4.34 12.30
C PRO A 543 -3.15 -2.94 12.31
N LEU A 544 -2.91 -2.40 13.51
CA LEU A 544 -2.19 -1.15 13.64
C LEU A 544 -0.77 -1.38 13.11
N VAL A 545 -0.34 -0.54 12.17
CA VAL A 545 1.02 -0.59 11.63
C VAL A 545 1.73 0.66 12.10
N PRO A 546 2.53 0.59 13.19
CA PRO A 546 3.28 1.74 13.65
C PRO A 546 4.08 2.34 12.48
N PHE A 547 4.26 3.66 12.46
CA PHE A 547 5.04 4.38 11.44
C PHE A 547 4.45 4.46 10.02
N SER A 548 3.27 3.90 9.78
CA SER A 548 2.55 4.04 8.50
C SER A 548 1.31 4.90 8.65
N ARG A 549 1.02 5.80 7.70
CA ARG A 549 -0.25 6.54 7.68
C ARG A 549 -1.44 5.57 7.63
N PRO A 550 -2.51 5.79 8.41
CA PRO A 550 -2.71 6.91 9.34
C PRO A 550 -2.16 6.69 10.75
N ASP A 551 -1.70 5.48 11.07
CA ASP A 551 -1.33 5.03 12.42
C ASP A 551 -0.07 5.73 12.95
N ASP A 552 0.73 6.34 12.08
CA ASP A 552 1.77 7.29 12.45
C ASP A 552 1.23 8.58 13.12
N GLY A 553 -0.08 8.80 13.14
CA GLY A 553 -0.72 9.94 13.79
C GLY A 553 -0.99 9.79 15.29
N PHE A 554 -0.90 8.57 15.86
CA PHE A 554 -1.02 8.36 17.31
C PHE A 554 0.26 8.81 18.02
N ASP A 555 0.09 9.46 19.17
CA ASP A 555 1.18 9.96 20.01
C ASP A 555 1.84 8.81 20.80
N ALA A 556 1.06 7.79 21.20
CA ALA A 556 1.56 6.57 21.83
C ALA A 556 0.66 5.36 21.52
N VAL A 557 1.17 4.15 21.73
CA VAL A 557 0.43 2.88 21.56
C VAL A 557 0.63 2.02 22.81
N VAL A 558 -0.46 1.67 23.46
CA VAL A 558 -0.51 0.70 24.56
C VAL A 558 -1.00 -0.62 23.99
N ASN A 559 -0.16 -1.65 24.05
CA ASN A 559 -0.49 -2.98 23.55
C ASN A 559 -1.28 -3.76 24.61
N LEU A 560 -2.47 -4.21 24.24
CA LEU A 560 -3.36 -5.03 25.05
C LEU A 560 -3.56 -6.39 24.40
N ASP A 561 -3.76 -7.41 25.22
CA ASP A 561 -4.03 -8.77 24.75
C ASP A 561 -5.54 -9.03 24.71
N PRO A 562 -6.16 -9.14 23.52
CA PRO A 562 -7.59 -9.43 23.42
C PRO A 562 -8.02 -10.77 24.04
N THR A 563 -7.09 -11.69 24.27
CA THR A 563 -7.33 -13.00 24.88
C THR A 563 -7.17 -12.99 26.41
N ALA A 564 -6.41 -12.03 26.95
CA ALA A 564 -6.23 -11.83 28.39
C ALA A 564 -7.46 -11.25 29.07
N GLU A 565 -7.61 -11.49 30.37
CA GLU A 565 -8.72 -10.96 31.16
C GLU A 565 -8.73 -9.42 31.18
N SER A 566 -9.92 -8.83 31.26
CA SER A 566 -10.08 -7.36 31.27
C SER A 566 -9.33 -6.70 32.44
N ARG A 567 -9.19 -7.38 33.58
CA ARG A 567 -8.43 -6.90 34.74
C ARG A 567 -6.93 -6.80 34.47
N GLN A 568 -6.37 -7.77 33.76
CA GLN A 568 -4.96 -7.75 33.34
C GLN A 568 -4.73 -6.61 32.33
N ASN A 569 -5.61 -6.49 31.33
CA ASN A 569 -5.51 -5.40 30.36
C ASN A 569 -5.71 -4.02 30.98
N LEU A 570 -6.56 -3.89 32.01
CA LEU A 570 -6.71 -2.64 32.77
C LEU A 570 -5.39 -2.26 33.44
N GLU A 571 -4.74 -3.21 34.12
CA GLU A 571 -3.45 -2.99 34.76
C GLU A 571 -2.35 -2.65 33.77
N THR A 572 -2.26 -3.37 32.65
CA THR A 572 -1.36 -3.01 31.55
C THR A 572 -1.63 -1.60 31.06
N ALA A 573 -2.90 -1.22 30.84
CA ALA A 573 -3.24 0.12 30.40
C ALA A 573 -2.85 1.20 31.41
N VAL A 574 -3.11 0.97 32.70
CA VAL A 574 -2.78 1.90 33.79
C VAL A 574 -1.27 2.05 33.95
N ASN A 575 -0.53 0.94 33.96
CA ASN A 575 0.93 0.95 34.11
C ASN A 575 1.61 1.63 32.92
N GLU A 576 1.19 1.32 31.69
CA GLU A 576 1.75 1.97 30.50
C GLU A 576 1.37 3.45 30.42
N LEU A 577 0.12 3.81 30.73
CA LEU A 577 -0.28 5.23 30.75
C LEU A 577 0.46 6.02 31.82
N HIS A 578 0.71 5.44 33.00
CA HIS A 578 1.49 6.09 34.06
C HIS A 578 2.97 6.19 33.69
N ARG A 579 3.54 5.15 33.05
CA ARG A 579 4.89 5.22 32.47
C ARG A 579 5.00 6.34 31.45
N LEU A 580 4.06 6.43 30.52
CA LEU A 580 4.04 7.44 29.46
C LEU A 580 3.78 8.86 29.99
N TYR A 581 2.88 9.00 30.96
CA TYR A 581 2.41 10.29 31.46
C TYR A 581 2.30 10.27 33.00
N PRO A 582 3.43 10.28 33.73
CA PRO A 582 3.44 10.07 35.18
C PRO A 582 2.70 11.17 35.96
N ASN A 583 2.61 12.38 35.40
CA ASN A 583 1.93 13.52 36.02
C ASN A 583 0.45 13.64 35.58
N LEU A 584 -0.07 12.70 34.78
CA LEU A 584 -1.46 12.69 34.35
C LEU A 584 -2.40 12.16 35.44
N PHE A 585 -1.93 11.20 36.24
CA PHE A 585 -2.68 10.59 37.35
C PHE A 585 -1.75 9.80 38.28
N GLU A 586 -2.19 9.60 39.52
CA GLU A 586 -1.49 8.76 40.50
C GLU A 586 -1.78 7.27 40.25
N LEU A 587 -0.74 6.44 40.32
CA LEU A 587 -0.86 5.00 40.12
C LEU A 587 -1.75 4.36 41.21
N PRO A 588 -2.88 3.72 40.86
CA PRO A 588 -3.76 3.07 41.83
C PRO A 588 -3.15 1.77 42.37
N SER A 589 -3.55 1.37 43.58
CA SER A 589 -3.21 0.05 44.13
C SER A 589 -3.94 -1.08 43.39
N ALA A 590 -3.44 -2.31 43.53
CA ALA A 590 -4.10 -3.50 42.99
C ALA A 590 -5.54 -3.66 43.48
N GLU A 591 -5.81 -3.33 44.75
CA GLU A 591 -7.16 -3.39 45.33
C GLU A 591 -8.10 -2.39 44.65
N ARG A 592 -7.64 -1.16 44.38
CA ARG A 592 -8.43 -0.16 43.64
C ARG A 592 -8.72 -0.59 42.21
N LEU A 593 -7.78 -1.28 41.56
CA LEU A 593 -7.99 -1.87 40.23
C LEU A 593 -9.05 -2.98 40.27
N ASP A 594 -9.05 -3.81 41.31
CA ASP A 594 -10.04 -4.86 41.52
C ASP A 594 -11.44 -4.28 41.80
N GLU A 595 -11.53 -3.26 42.66
CA GLU A 595 -12.76 -2.53 42.94
C GLU A 595 -13.34 -1.88 41.68
N ALA A 596 -12.51 -1.21 40.87
CA ALA A 596 -12.94 -0.59 39.63
C ALA A 596 -13.40 -1.62 38.59
N MET A 597 -12.76 -2.78 38.51
CA MET A 597 -13.21 -3.88 37.66
C MET A 597 -14.54 -4.46 38.14
N LYS A 598 -14.71 -4.63 39.45
CA LYS A 598 -15.98 -5.07 40.03
C LYS A 598 -17.10 -4.08 39.72
N ALA A 599 -16.87 -2.77 39.92
CA ALA A 599 -17.83 -1.73 39.55
C ALA A 599 -18.15 -1.75 38.04
N ALA A 600 -17.16 -2.00 37.17
CA ALA A 600 -17.39 -2.11 35.73
C ALA A 600 -18.25 -3.34 35.33
N PHE A 601 -18.30 -4.39 36.14
CA PHE A 601 -19.18 -5.54 35.94
C PHE A 601 -20.56 -5.36 36.60
N ASP A 602 -20.60 -4.79 37.81
CA ASP A 602 -21.80 -4.71 38.66
C ASP A 602 -22.67 -3.46 38.35
N GLU A 603 -22.04 -2.32 38.05
CA GLU A 603 -22.72 -1.02 37.92
C GLU A 603 -22.96 -0.59 36.46
N TYR A 604 -22.39 -1.32 35.48
CA TYR A 604 -22.57 -0.99 34.08
C TYR A 604 -23.99 -1.30 33.60
N GLN A 605 -24.82 -0.25 33.49
CA GLN A 605 -26.10 -0.32 32.79
C GLN A 605 -25.94 0.15 31.33
N PRO A 606 -26.22 -0.71 30.33
CA PRO A 606 -26.20 -0.28 28.94
C PRO A 606 -27.27 0.78 28.71
N GLY A 607 -26.87 1.98 28.26
CA GLY A 607 -27.75 3.14 28.04
C GLY A 607 -28.88 2.89 27.02
N LEU A 608 -28.62 3.07 25.72
CA LEU A 608 -29.59 2.80 24.65
C LEU A 608 -29.48 1.38 24.10
N LYS A 609 -30.55 0.56 24.20
CA LYS A 609 -30.60 -0.76 23.57
C LYS A 609 -30.90 -0.65 22.07
N HIS A 610 -30.00 -1.11 21.21
CA HIS A 610 -30.21 -1.17 19.75
C HIS A 610 -30.70 -2.54 19.32
N THR A 611 -31.79 -2.60 18.57
CA THR A 611 -32.24 -3.85 17.92
C THR A 611 -31.45 -4.07 16.63
N ILE A 612 -30.76 -5.21 16.50
CA ILE A 612 -30.04 -5.57 15.29
C ILE A 612 -31.06 -5.83 14.16
N PRO A 613 -31.08 -5.03 13.06
CA PRO A 613 -32.04 -5.21 11.98
C PRO A 613 -31.95 -6.61 11.36
N ASP A 614 -33.10 -7.23 11.13
CA ASP A 614 -33.17 -8.62 10.69
C ASP A 614 -32.75 -8.82 9.22
N ARG A 615 -31.46 -9.12 9.05
CA ARG A 615 -30.82 -9.56 7.81
C ARG A 615 -30.45 -11.03 7.98
N GLY A 616 -31.33 -11.93 7.54
CA GLY A 616 -31.21 -13.37 7.69
C GLY A 616 -29.83 -13.91 7.25
N GLY A 617 -29.24 -14.73 8.12
CA GLY A 617 -27.92 -15.32 7.94
C GLY A 617 -27.90 -16.38 6.83
N ARG A 618 -26.85 -16.34 6.00
CA ARG A 618 -26.44 -17.45 5.14
C ARG A 618 -25.70 -18.48 6.00
N GLN A 619 -26.32 -19.62 6.30
CA GLN A 619 -25.60 -20.82 6.72
C GLN A 619 -25.36 -21.71 5.49
N ASN A 620 -24.10 -22.06 5.26
CA ASN A 620 -23.70 -23.16 4.42
C ASN A 620 -24.10 -24.48 5.10
N LYS A 621 -24.89 -25.32 4.42
CA LYS A 621 -24.87 -26.77 4.61
C LYS A 621 -24.63 -27.43 3.26
N ALA A 622 -23.60 -28.25 3.21
CA ALA A 622 -23.40 -29.20 2.13
C ALA A 622 -24.41 -30.36 2.28
N GLY A 623 -25.05 -30.72 1.15
CA GLY A 623 -25.59 -32.06 0.88
C GLY A 623 -26.92 -32.48 1.52
N GLN A 624 -28.02 -32.20 0.84
CA GLN A 624 -29.03 -33.16 0.32
C GLN A 624 -30.44 -32.54 0.22
N GLN A 625 -31.12 -32.94 -0.85
CA GLN A 625 -32.36 -32.40 -1.41
C GLN A 625 -33.53 -32.37 -0.41
N ALA A 626 -34.23 -31.23 -0.34
CA ALA A 626 -35.70 -31.14 -0.48
C ALA A 626 -36.12 -29.65 -0.49
N GLN A 627 -36.98 -29.31 -1.45
CA GLN A 627 -37.54 -27.98 -1.70
C GLN A 627 -38.29 -27.41 -0.49
N GLN A 628 -38.02 -26.13 -0.14
CA GLN A 628 -39.06 -25.11 0.08
C GLN A 628 -38.45 -23.70 0.20
N SER A 629 -39.00 -22.78 -0.59
CA SER A 629 -38.48 -21.45 -0.92
C SER A 629 -38.81 -20.38 0.15
N LYS A 630 -37.83 -19.55 0.53
CA LYS A 630 -38.06 -18.30 1.29
C LYS A 630 -37.52 -17.08 0.54
N LYS A 631 -38.41 -16.13 0.27
CA LYS A 631 -38.24 -14.90 -0.54
C LYS A 631 -37.20 -13.93 0.04
N ALA A 632 -36.31 -13.42 -0.83
CA ALA A 632 -35.34 -12.37 -0.53
C ALA A 632 -36.02 -11.00 -0.31
N LYS A 633 -35.61 -10.24 0.73
CA LYS A 633 -36.03 -8.84 0.92
C LYS A 633 -35.39 -7.96 -0.17
N LYS A 634 -36.21 -7.38 -1.05
CA LYS A 634 -35.81 -6.52 -2.17
C LYS A 634 -35.22 -5.19 -1.68
N LYS A 635 -34.14 -4.73 -2.32
CA LYS A 635 -33.58 -3.39 -2.10
C LYS A 635 -34.59 -2.34 -2.61
N PRO A 636 -34.82 -1.20 -1.94
CA PRO A 636 -35.75 -0.19 -2.44
C PRO A 636 -35.15 0.62 -3.60
N LEU A 637 -36.02 1.12 -4.49
CA LEU A 637 -35.70 2.00 -5.62
C LEU A 637 -35.09 3.33 -5.13
N GLU A 638 -33.94 3.72 -5.70
CA GLU A 638 -33.24 4.98 -5.38
C GLU A 638 -33.58 6.07 -6.41
N TYR A 639 -33.57 5.73 -7.70
CA TYR A 639 -34.01 6.61 -8.78
C TYR A 639 -34.36 5.84 -10.05
N MET A 640 -35.20 6.44 -10.90
CA MET A 640 -35.41 6.01 -12.28
C MET A 640 -34.49 6.77 -13.22
N SER A 641 -33.94 6.07 -14.21
CA SER A 641 -33.04 6.67 -15.19
C SER A 641 -33.18 6.09 -16.59
N VAL A 642 -32.71 6.85 -17.58
CA VAL A 642 -32.46 6.39 -18.95
C VAL A 642 -30.94 6.30 -19.13
N ALA A 643 -30.39 5.08 -19.14
CA ALA A 643 -28.97 4.84 -19.35
C ALA A 643 -28.63 4.95 -20.85
N VAL A 644 -27.57 5.68 -21.21
CA VAL A 644 -27.16 5.88 -22.60
C VAL A 644 -25.77 5.29 -22.87
N PRO A 645 -25.46 4.87 -24.13
CA PRO A 645 -24.17 4.28 -24.47
C PRO A 645 -23.00 5.24 -24.23
N GLY A 646 -22.16 4.95 -23.24
CA GLY A 646 -21.12 5.89 -22.83
C GLY A 646 -19.99 6.13 -23.83
N SER A 647 -19.74 5.18 -24.74
CA SER A 647 -18.81 5.39 -25.86
C SER A 647 -19.32 6.43 -26.84
N GLN A 648 -20.62 6.45 -27.12
CA GLN A 648 -21.25 7.40 -28.04
C GLN A 648 -21.29 8.81 -27.43
N VAL A 649 -21.70 8.94 -26.15
CA VAL A 649 -21.66 10.22 -25.43
C VAL A 649 -20.25 10.82 -25.42
N ARG A 650 -19.21 10.01 -25.16
CA ARG A 650 -17.82 10.48 -25.20
C ARG A 650 -17.40 10.94 -26.59
N SER A 651 -17.71 10.16 -27.63
CA SER A 651 -17.37 10.55 -29.00
C SER A 651 -18.06 11.86 -29.42
N ILE A 652 -19.29 12.11 -28.96
CA ILE A 652 -20.01 13.35 -29.23
C ILE A 652 -19.34 14.52 -28.50
N LEU A 653 -18.93 14.33 -27.24
CA LEU A 653 -18.24 15.35 -26.46
C LEU A 653 -16.85 15.67 -27.03
N ASP A 654 -16.06 14.66 -27.38
CA ASP A 654 -14.75 14.85 -27.98
C ASP A 654 -14.89 15.72 -29.26
N LYS A 655 -15.79 15.34 -30.17
CA LYS A 655 -16.08 16.12 -31.39
C LYS A 655 -16.56 17.54 -31.10
N ALA A 656 -17.44 17.73 -30.11
CA ALA A 656 -17.98 19.03 -29.76
C ALA A 656 -16.93 19.99 -29.16
N PHE A 657 -15.86 19.45 -28.56
CA PHE A 657 -14.79 20.24 -27.95
C PHE A 657 -13.49 20.26 -28.75
N ASP A 658 -13.41 19.55 -29.88
CA ASP A 658 -12.22 19.49 -30.75
C ASP A 658 -11.92 20.84 -31.42
N ASN A 659 -12.96 21.59 -31.83
CA ASN A 659 -12.83 22.83 -32.63
C ASN A 659 -13.35 24.09 -31.93
N VAL A 660 -13.53 24.07 -30.60
CA VAL A 660 -13.95 25.26 -29.83
C VAL A 660 -12.74 26.03 -29.29
N ALA A 661 -12.92 27.33 -29.03
CA ALA A 661 -11.89 28.17 -28.44
C ALA A 661 -11.28 27.55 -27.17
N ILE A 662 -9.99 27.80 -26.92
CA ILE A 662 -9.23 27.22 -25.80
C ILE A 662 -9.93 27.47 -24.46
N GLU A 663 -10.49 28.66 -24.29
CA GLU A 663 -11.20 29.07 -23.09
C GLU A 663 -12.46 28.22 -22.85
N THR A 664 -13.17 27.86 -23.92
CA THR A 664 -14.37 27.02 -23.87
C THR A 664 -14.00 25.54 -23.66
N SER A 665 -12.90 25.05 -24.24
CA SER A 665 -12.46 23.65 -24.05
C SER A 665 -11.73 23.38 -22.73
N ARG A 666 -11.32 24.42 -21.99
CA ARG A 666 -10.50 24.33 -20.77
C ARG A 666 -11.10 23.38 -19.73
N PHE A 667 -12.37 23.59 -19.38
CA PHE A 667 -13.00 22.80 -18.32
C PHE A 667 -13.21 21.33 -18.73
N TYR A 668 -13.58 21.08 -19.99
CA TYR A 668 -13.70 19.73 -20.52
C TYR A 668 -12.35 18.98 -20.50
N LYS A 669 -11.27 19.63 -20.97
CA LYS A 669 -9.90 19.08 -20.92
C LYS A 669 -9.45 18.81 -19.49
N GLN A 670 -9.77 19.69 -18.54
CA GLN A 670 -9.50 19.49 -17.12
C GLN A 670 -10.23 18.26 -16.58
N LEU A 671 -11.53 18.09 -16.85
CA LEU A 671 -12.29 16.90 -16.44
C LEU A 671 -11.72 15.62 -17.05
N SER A 672 -11.28 15.67 -18.31
CA SER A 672 -10.65 14.54 -19.00
C SER A 672 -9.30 14.16 -18.37
N GLN A 673 -8.39 15.13 -18.21
CA GLN A 673 -7.04 14.93 -17.64
C GLN A 673 -7.08 14.46 -16.18
N THR A 674 -8.02 14.99 -15.39
CA THR A 674 -8.21 14.61 -13.99
C THR A 674 -9.07 13.35 -13.81
N ARG A 675 -9.52 12.71 -14.91
CA ARG A 675 -10.38 11.51 -14.93
C ARG A 675 -11.70 11.68 -14.17
N ARG A 676 -12.29 12.87 -14.24
CA ARG A 676 -13.54 13.24 -13.58
C ARG A 676 -14.76 13.24 -14.49
N ILE A 677 -14.59 12.84 -15.76
CA ILE A 677 -15.71 12.45 -16.62
C ILE A 677 -16.30 11.11 -16.14
N GLN A 678 -17.62 11.03 -16.00
CA GLN A 678 -18.30 9.85 -15.47
C GLN A 678 -18.04 8.60 -16.34
N PRO A 679 -17.93 7.41 -15.72
CA PRO A 679 -17.74 6.15 -16.44
C PRO A 679 -19.04 5.62 -17.09
N LYS A 680 -20.20 6.06 -16.59
CA LYS A 680 -21.54 5.72 -17.08
C LYS A 680 -22.36 6.99 -17.14
N PHE A 681 -23.20 7.11 -18.16
CA PHE A 681 -24.04 8.28 -18.38
C PHE A 681 -25.51 7.87 -18.35
N HIS A 682 -26.33 8.71 -17.75
CA HIS A 682 -27.76 8.51 -17.66
C HIS A 682 -28.48 9.84 -17.54
N VAL A 683 -29.74 9.85 -17.97
CA VAL A 683 -30.71 10.89 -17.67
C VAL A 683 -31.48 10.44 -16.44
N THR A 684 -31.49 11.22 -15.36
CA THR A 684 -32.32 10.92 -14.19
C THR A 684 -33.74 11.38 -14.47
N LEU A 685 -34.69 10.44 -14.50
CA LEU A 685 -36.12 10.74 -14.66
C LEU A 685 -36.70 11.23 -13.34
N MET A 686 -36.45 10.49 -12.25
CA MET A 686 -36.96 10.84 -10.93
C MET A 686 -36.09 10.22 -9.82
N HIS A 687 -35.64 11.03 -8.87
CA HIS A 687 -34.94 10.56 -7.67
C HIS A 687 -35.92 10.37 -6.52
N ARG A 688 -35.65 9.42 -5.62
CA ARG A 688 -36.41 9.21 -4.38
C ARG A 688 -36.59 10.48 -3.53
N ALA A 689 -35.72 11.48 -3.66
CA ALA A 689 -35.83 12.72 -2.91
C ALA A 689 -37.09 13.52 -3.31
N SER A 690 -37.54 13.39 -4.55
CA SER A 690 -38.73 14.04 -5.10
C SER A 690 -39.99 13.17 -4.98
N SER A 691 -39.92 12.01 -4.30
CA SER A 691 -41.07 11.10 -4.18
C SER A 691 -42.25 11.70 -3.44
N LYS A 692 -41.99 12.65 -2.51
CA LYS A 692 -43.05 13.34 -1.77
C LYS A 692 -43.75 14.41 -2.61
N GLU A 693 -43.05 14.97 -3.59
CA GLU A 693 -43.56 16.02 -4.49
C GLU A 693 -44.36 15.40 -5.65
N HIS A 694 -44.01 14.19 -6.07
CA HIS A 694 -44.72 13.43 -7.12
C HIS A 694 -45.06 11.99 -6.66
N PRO A 695 -45.95 11.81 -5.67
CA PRO A 695 -46.22 10.50 -5.08
C PRO A 695 -46.79 9.49 -6.07
N GLU A 696 -47.73 9.91 -6.93
CA GLU A 696 -48.39 9.07 -7.93
C GLU A 696 -47.39 8.53 -8.97
N LEU A 697 -46.49 9.39 -9.46
CA LEU A 697 -45.45 9.00 -10.42
C LEU A 697 -44.41 8.07 -9.78
N TRP A 698 -44.04 8.30 -8.52
CA TRP A 698 -43.12 7.43 -7.80
C TRP A 698 -43.73 6.04 -7.55
N GLU A 699 -45.02 5.97 -7.23
CA GLU A 699 -45.75 4.72 -7.08
C GLU A 699 -45.82 3.97 -8.42
N HIS A 700 -46.13 4.67 -9.51
CA HIS A 700 -46.10 4.10 -10.86
C HIS A 700 -44.72 3.50 -11.20
N TYR A 701 -43.63 4.25 -11.02
CA TYR A 701 -42.27 3.74 -11.26
C TYR A 701 -41.88 2.57 -10.36
N SER A 702 -42.27 2.62 -9.08
CA SER A 702 -42.01 1.52 -8.16
C SER A 702 -42.73 0.24 -8.61
N LYS A 703 -43.96 0.37 -9.11
CA LYS A 703 -44.75 -0.75 -9.65
C LYS A 703 -44.12 -1.33 -10.92
N VAL A 704 -43.77 -0.49 -11.88
CA VAL A 704 -43.15 -0.93 -13.16
C VAL A 704 -41.82 -1.63 -12.91
N VAL A 705 -40.98 -1.13 -12.00
CA VAL A 705 -39.74 -1.80 -11.59
C VAL A 705 -40.02 -3.14 -10.93
N ALA A 706 -41.00 -3.20 -10.01
CA ALA A 706 -41.34 -4.43 -9.31
C ALA A 706 -41.88 -5.53 -10.24
N GLU A 707 -42.69 -5.16 -11.24
CA GLU A 707 -43.22 -6.04 -12.29
C GLU A 707 -42.10 -6.55 -13.19
N ALA A 708 -41.21 -5.67 -13.64
CA ALA A 708 -40.08 -6.06 -14.49
C ALA A 708 -39.06 -6.94 -13.76
N GLU A 709 -38.80 -6.68 -12.46
CA GLU A 709 -37.99 -7.58 -11.63
C GLU A 709 -38.64 -8.96 -11.47
N ALA A 710 -39.97 -9.02 -11.32
CA ALA A 710 -40.68 -10.29 -11.24
C ALA A 710 -40.60 -11.08 -12.56
N ALA A 711 -40.71 -10.40 -13.70
CA ALA A 711 -40.54 -11.00 -15.02
C ALA A 711 -39.09 -11.47 -15.29
N ASN A 712 -38.08 -10.66 -14.92
CA ASN A 712 -36.67 -11.01 -15.13
C ASN A 712 -36.21 -12.21 -14.29
N ILE A 713 -36.81 -12.45 -13.12
CA ILE A 713 -36.54 -13.64 -12.29
C ILE A 713 -36.98 -14.92 -12.99
N ILE A 714 -38.05 -14.87 -13.81
CA ILE A 714 -38.54 -16.03 -14.56
C ILE A 714 -37.59 -16.37 -15.72
N THR A 715 -37.04 -15.36 -16.41
CA THR A 715 -36.16 -15.54 -17.57
C THR A 715 -34.70 -15.85 -17.19
N ALA A 716 -34.18 -15.28 -16.10
CA ALA A 716 -32.80 -15.46 -15.64
C ALA A 716 -32.51 -16.88 -15.12
N GLY A 717 -33.55 -17.64 -14.72
CA GLY A 717 -33.45 -19.06 -14.36
C GLY A 717 -33.02 -19.97 -15.51
N ALA A 718 -33.08 -19.50 -16.77
CA ALA A 718 -32.73 -20.27 -17.96
C ALA A 718 -31.34 -19.94 -18.56
N THR A 719 -30.75 -18.78 -18.25
CA THR A 719 -29.54 -18.28 -18.96
C THR A 719 -28.42 -17.73 -18.06
N GLY A 720 -28.61 -17.64 -16.73
CA GLY A 720 -27.52 -17.35 -15.79
C GLY A 720 -26.95 -15.91 -15.83
N ALA A 721 -27.55 -14.97 -16.57
CA ALA A 721 -27.09 -13.58 -16.62
C ALA A 721 -27.81 -12.69 -15.59
N THR A 722 -27.04 -11.90 -14.81
CA THR A 722 -27.55 -10.97 -13.77
C THR A 722 -27.44 -9.50 -14.21
N ALA A 723 -28.23 -9.11 -15.21
CA ALA A 723 -28.39 -7.70 -15.61
C ALA A 723 -29.64 -7.08 -14.95
N ALA A 724 -29.61 -5.78 -14.66
CA ALA A 724 -30.80 -5.05 -14.20
C ALA A 724 -31.90 -5.09 -15.28
N PRO A 725 -33.19 -5.21 -14.92
CA PRO A 725 -34.27 -5.27 -15.90
C PRO A 725 -34.34 -4.00 -16.74
N THR A 726 -34.33 -4.18 -18.06
CA THR A 726 -34.67 -3.14 -19.02
C THR A 726 -36.18 -2.94 -18.97
N LEU A 727 -36.63 -1.76 -18.55
CA LEU A 727 -38.06 -1.44 -18.44
C LEU A 727 -38.65 -0.94 -19.77
N GLY A 728 -37.79 -0.42 -20.65
CA GLY A 728 -38.17 0.12 -21.94
C GLY A 728 -37.00 0.82 -22.62
N VAL A 729 -37.24 1.33 -23.81
CA VAL A 729 -36.31 2.19 -24.55
C VAL A 729 -36.88 3.61 -24.62
N CYS A 730 -36.01 4.61 -24.57
CA CYS A 730 -36.36 6.01 -24.70
C CYS A 730 -35.29 6.71 -25.53
N GLY A 731 -35.72 7.42 -26.59
CA GLY A 731 -34.80 8.20 -27.41
C GLY A 731 -34.33 9.42 -26.64
N VAL A 732 -33.01 9.64 -26.56
CA VAL A 732 -32.39 10.78 -25.89
C VAL A 732 -31.72 11.65 -26.93
N GLU A 733 -32.36 12.75 -27.32
CA GLU A 733 -31.80 13.75 -28.21
C GLU A 733 -30.86 14.68 -27.42
N LEU A 734 -29.61 14.77 -27.83
CA LEU A 734 -28.60 15.62 -27.21
C LEU A 734 -28.63 17.01 -27.86
N GLU A 735 -28.90 18.06 -27.08
CA GLU A 735 -29.05 19.42 -27.61
C GLU A 735 -27.77 20.25 -27.50
N ARG A 736 -27.19 20.32 -26.30
CA ARG A 736 -26.04 21.17 -26.00
C ARG A 736 -25.36 20.77 -24.70
N VAL A 737 -24.10 21.14 -24.54
CA VAL A 737 -23.35 21.06 -23.28
C VAL A 737 -23.45 22.41 -22.57
N VAL A 738 -23.77 22.40 -21.28
CA VAL A 738 -23.77 23.58 -20.41
C VAL A 738 -22.83 23.33 -19.24
N PHE A 739 -21.98 24.30 -18.91
CA PHE A 739 -20.98 24.14 -17.85
C PHE A 739 -20.55 25.46 -17.22
N ASN A 740 -20.01 25.34 -16.01
CA ASN A 740 -19.25 26.38 -15.32
C ASN A 740 -17.93 25.76 -14.80
N ASP A 741 -17.20 26.45 -13.92
CA ASP A 741 -15.94 25.94 -13.35
C ASP A 741 -16.11 24.83 -12.29
N ARG A 742 -17.33 24.31 -12.09
CA ARG A 742 -17.68 23.31 -11.07
C ARG A 742 -18.27 22.03 -11.65
N VAL A 743 -19.22 22.13 -12.57
CA VAL A 743 -19.98 20.99 -13.12
C VAL A 743 -20.28 21.20 -14.61
N MET A 744 -20.34 20.10 -15.35
CA MET A 744 -20.66 20.07 -16.76
C MET A 744 -21.77 19.03 -17.02
N ALA A 745 -22.78 19.42 -17.80
CA ALA A 745 -23.92 18.57 -18.14
C ALA A 745 -24.35 18.76 -19.60
N ILE A 746 -24.96 17.73 -20.19
CA ILE A 746 -25.62 17.80 -21.50
C ILE A 746 -27.10 18.02 -21.27
N VAL A 747 -27.67 19.06 -21.87
CA VAL A 747 -29.13 19.24 -21.96
C VAL A 747 -29.67 18.30 -23.02
N VAL A 748 -30.71 17.55 -22.67
CA VAL A 748 -31.30 16.54 -23.55
C VAL A 748 -32.81 16.70 -23.66
N ARG A 749 -33.37 16.22 -24.76
CA ARG A 749 -34.81 15.98 -24.92
C ARG A 749 -35.07 14.48 -24.96
N LEU A 750 -36.14 14.06 -24.29
CA LEU A 750 -36.58 12.68 -24.31
C LEU A 750 -37.69 12.53 -25.35
N ASN A 751 -37.45 11.72 -26.37
CA ASN A 751 -38.41 11.39 -27.41
C ASN A 751 -39.32 10.28 -26.88
N GLY A 752 -40.62 10.56 -26.83
CA GLY A 752 -41.64 9.69 -26.22
C GLY A 752 -42.22 10.23 -24.92
N GLN A 753 -42.65 11.50 -24.92
CA GLN A 753 -43.54 12.06 -23.88
C GLN A 753 -44.97 11.47 -23.93
N ASP A 754 -45.19 10.36 -24.65
CA ASP A 754 -46.28 9.46 -24.30
C ASP A 754 -46.09 9.07 -22.84
N GLN A 755 -47.16 9.10 -22.04
CA GLN A 755 -47.21 9.16 -20.58
C GLN A 755 -46.36 8.13 -19.78
N ALA A 756 -45.60 7.25 -20.43
CA ALA A 756 -44.82 6.17 -19.82
C ALA A 756 -43.56 6.64 -19.04
N TRP A 757 -42.80 7.63 -19.51
CA TRP A 757 -41.48 7.96 -18.92
C TRP A 757 -41.26 9.46 -18.64
N GLN A 758 -41.98 9.99 -17.65
CA GLN A 758 -41.90 11.39 -17.23
C GLN A 758 -40.61 11.75 -16.44
N CYS A 759 -39.87 12.75 -16.92
CA CYS A 759 -38.77 13.38 -16.18
C CYS A 759 -39.32 14.49 -15.28
N VAL A 760 -39.04 14.45 -13.97
CA VAL A 760 -39.45 15.51 -13.02
C VAL A 760 -38.42 16.64 -12.90
N ASN A 761 -37.20 16.44 -13.41
CA ASN A 761 -36.22 17.52 -13.44
C ASN A 761 -36.70 18.59 -14.44
N PRO A 762 -36.74 19.88 -14.07
CA PRO A 762 -37.19 20.94 -14.96
C PRO A 762 -36.45 20.97 -16.30
N ILE A 763 -35.17 20.60 -16.30
CA ILE A 763 -34.36 20.39 -17.49
C ILE A 763 -33.78 18.98 -17.45
N ALA A 764 -34.22 18.13 -18.38
CA ALA A 764 -33.64 16.81 -18.56
C ALA A 764 -32.17 16.93 -19.00
N HIS A 765 -31.29 16.19 -18.32
CA HIS A 765 -29.85 16.32 -18.57
C HIS A 765 -29.07 15.06 -18.22
N ILE A 766 -27.86 14.98 -18.79
CA ILE A 766 -26.83 14.00 -18.46
C ILE A 766 -25.69 14.74 -17.78
N THR A 767 -25.34 14.36 -16.54
CA THR A 767 -24.15 14.94 -15.90
C THR A 767 -22.88 14.31 -16.48
N ILE A 768 -21.95 15.14 -16.98
CA ILE A 768 -20.69 14.70 -17.57
C ILE A 768 -19.63 14.48 -16.50
N GLY A 769 -19.48 15.43 -15.58
CA GLY A 769 -18.44 15.39 -14.55
C GLY A 769 -18.46 16.60 -13.65
N THR A 770 -17.79 16.48 -12.50
CA THR A 770 -17.62 17.54 -11.50
C THR A 770 -16.14 17.80 -11.25
N ARG A 771 -15.76 19.04 -10.91
CA ARG A 771 -14.35 19.45 -10.74
C ARG A 771 -13.64 18.70 -9.60
N GLU A 772 -14.35 18.40 -8.52
CA GLU A 772 -13.85 17.73 -7.32
C GLU A 772 -14.93 16.89 -6.63
N ASP A 773 -14.55 15.97 -5.74
CA ASP A 773 -15.48 14.96 -5.16
C ASP A 773 -16.46 15.54 -4.15
N SER A 774 -16.17 16.73 -3.64
CA SER A 774 -17.06 17.54 -2.79
C SER A 774 -18.30 18.03 -3.56
N ILE A 775 -18.21 18.16 -4.89
CA ILE A 775 -19.26 18.68 -5.78
C ILE A 775 -20.16 17.51 -6.20
N LYS A 776 -21.45 17.61 -5.89
CA LYS A 776 -22.39 16.53 -6.16
C LYS A 776 -22.95 16.65 -7.59
N PRO A 777 -23.17 15.55 -8.32
CA PRO A 777 -23.84 15.58 -9.62
C PRO A 777 -25.22 16.26 -9.63
N LYS A 778 -25.90 16.36 -8.48
CA LYS A 778 -27.15 17.12 -8.32
C LYS A 778 -26.97 18.60 -8.68
N GLU A 779 -25.78 19.18 -8.49
CA GLU A 779 -25.47 20.59 -8.85
C GLU A 779 -25.71 20.86 -10.34
N SER A 780 -25.77 19.84 -11.21
CA SER A 780 -26.21 20.01 -12.60
C SER A 780 -27.62 20.60 -12.71
N ASN A 781 -28.55 20.27 -11.81
CA ASN A 781 -29.88 20.90 -11.79
C ASN A 781 -29.80 22.38 -11.47
N GLU A 782 -28.96 22.76 -10.50
CA GLU A 782 -28.77 24.15 -10.08
C GLU A 782 -28.08 24.96 -11.20
N LEU A 783 -27.06 24.38 -11.84
CA LEU A 783 -26.42 24.97 -13.02
C LEU A 783 -27.44 25.24 -14.14
N LEU A 784 -28.26 24.25 -14.47
CA LEU A 784 -29.19 24.35 -15.59
C LEU A 784 -30.35 25.30 -15.29
N ALA A 785 -30.82 25.36 -14.03
CA ALA A 785 -31.79 26.37 -13.60
C ALA A 785 -31.22 27.78 -13.74
N ARG A 786 -29.96 28.01 -13.33
CA ARG A 786 -29.29 29.30 -13.52
C ARG A 786 -29.07 29.62 -14.99
N TRP A 787 -28.67 28.64 -15.80
CA TRP A 787 -28.52 28.83 -17.25
C TRP A 787 -29.82 29.28 -17.91
N LEU A 788 -30.96 28.69 -17.53
CA LEU A 788 -32.27 29.07 -18.07
C LEU A 788 -32.70 30.49 -17.65
N ASN A 789 -32.40 30.90 -16.42
CA ASN A 789 -32.85 32.18 -15.87
C ASN A 789 -31.89 33.36 -16.11
N GLU A 790 -30.58 33.09 -16.08
CA GLU A 790 -29.51 34.10 -16.11
C GLU A 790 -28.79 34.17 -17.47
N GLY A 791 -28.86 33.10 -18.28
CA GLY A 791 -28.20 33.01 -19.58
C GLY A 791 -26.69 32.75 -19.52
N VAL A 792 -26.05 32.74 -20.70
CA VAL A 792 -24.61 32.50 -20.88
C VAL A 792 -23.82 33.80 -20.91
N GLY A 793 -22.61 33.80 -20.36
CA GLY A 793 -21.72 34.98 -20.40
C GLY A 793 -20.69 35.00 -19.28
N GLU A 794 -19.71 35.91 -19.39
CA GLU A 794 -18.67 36.08 -18.36
C GLU A 794 -19.26 36.47 -17.00
N ALA A 795 -20.30 37.32 -16.98
CA ALA A 795 -20.95 37.78 -15.75
C ALA A 795 -21.65 36.65 -14.98
N THR A 796 -22.18 35.64 -15.67
CA THR A 796 -22.85 34.48 -15.04
C THR A 796 -21.89 33.33 -14.76
N GLY A 797 -20.74 33.30 -15.46
CA GLY A 797 -19.77 32.21 -15.41
C GLY A 797 -20.26 30.92 -16.09
N ILE A 798 -21.35 31.00 -16.86
CA ILE A 798 -21.99 29.87 -17.53
C ILE A 798 -21.61 29.92 -19.01
N ARG A 799 -21.14 28.79 -19.53
CA ARG A 799 -20.78 28.58 -20.94
C ARG A 799 -21.62 27.46 -21.52
N GLU A 800 -21.86 27.53 -22.83
CA GLU A 800 -22.51 26.46 -23.57
C GLU A 800 -21.78 26.12 -24.87
N VAL A 801 -21.95 24.88 -25.33
CA VAL A 801 -21.55 24.39 -26.65
C VAL A 801 -22.75 23.68 -27.25
N VAL A 802 -23.31 24.25 -28.32
CA VAL A 802 -24.45 23.68 -29.03
C VAL A 802 -23.95 22.59 -29.98
N PHE A 803 -24.65 21.46 -30.07
CA PHE A 803 -24.30 20.43 -31.04
C PHE A 803 -24.81 20.79 -32.43
N ASP A 804 -23.92 20.79 -33.43
CA ASP A 804 -24.25 21.12 -34.83
C ASP A 804 -25.30 20.17 -35.43
N ASN A 805 -25.27 18.91 -35.01
CA ASN A 805 -26.27 17.90 -35.38
C ASN A 805 -26.79 17.24 -34.10
N LYS A 806 -28.06 17.46 -33.78
CA LYS A 806 -28.71 16.89 -32.58
C LYS A 806 -28.86 15.38 -32.74
N GLN A 807 -27.91 14.63 -32.19
CA GLN A 807 -27.93 13.18 -32.25
C GLN A 807 -28.94 12.64 -31.24
N THR A 808 -29.81 11.73 -31.69
CA THR A 808 -30.68 10.95 -30.81
C THR A 808 -30.01 9.61 -30.51
N LEU A 809 -29.75 9.36 -29.22
CA LEU A 809 -29.24 8.09 -28.72
C LEU A 809 -30.41 7.22 -28.25
N GLU A 810 -30.38 5.93 -28.57
CA GLU A 810 -31.29 4.98 -27.93
C GLU A 810 -30.84 4.73 -26.48
N GLY A 811 -31.68 5.14 -25.53
CA GLY A 811 -31.45 4.97 -24.10
C GLY A 811 -32.29 3.84 -23.52
N VAL A 812 -31.76 3.18 -22.49
CA VAL A 812 -32.42 2.06 -21.81
C VAL A 812 -32.97 2.53 -20.47
N VAL A 813 -34.28 2.40 -20.28
CA VAL A 813 -34.96 2.80 -19.05
C VAL A 813 -34.73 1.74 -17.97
N GLN A 814 -34.21 2.16 -16.80
CA GLN A 814 -33.81 1.27 -15.72
C GLN A 814 -34.06 1.87 -14.33
N GLY A 815 -34.55 1.03 -13.42
CA GLY A 815 -34.65 1.33 -12.00
C GLY A 815 -33.33 1.06 -11.29
N VAL A 816 -32.76 2.08 -10.66
CA VAL A 816 -31.53 1.94 -9.89
C VAL A 816 -31.88 1.77 -8.43
N MET A 817 -31.57 0.58 -7.90
CA MET A 817 -31.82 0.26 -6.50
C MET A 817 -30.78 0.91 -5.58
N SER A 818 -31.22 1.26 -4.37
CA SER A 818 -30.35 1.77 -3.32
C SER A 818 -29.20 0.81 -3.02
N ARG A 819 -28.02 1.37 -2.73
CA ARG A 819 -26.79 0.58 -2.53
C ARG A 819 -26.83 -0.23 -1.24
#